data_AF-A0A330LMZ9-F1
#
_entry.id   AF-A0A330LMZ9-F1
#
_cell.length_a   1.000
_cell.length_b   1.000
_cell.length_c   1.000
_cell.angle_alpha   90.00
_cell.angle_beta   90.00
_cell.angle_gamma   90.00
#
_symmetry.space_group_name_H-M   'P 1'
#
loop_
_entity.id
_entity.type
_entity.pdbx_description
1 polymer ?
#
loop_
_entity_poly.entity_id
_entity_poly.type
_entity_poly.pdbx_seq_one_letter_code
_entity_poly.pdbx_strand_id
1 'polypeptide(L)'
;MITTLKPFILLLISGFLLMLGYGLSNILLPVRMQHDGISVENIGIILSMLSVGFLLGAIYSRTLLQRVGHIRIFAMCGSLTSVAILLSGLYPEPLMLAAMRILTGFCIACANATLDSWLSHSATEENRGRILSINQMMIMSALFSGQFLLNVAPVTDVTLFVISGILFSLSITPIVISKQQGPQIEDSQSMSLMTIIKLSPLGVICCFYGGFLYAGLVNMLPIFASDNGIQGFNLSIFMGASIFGAIVFQYPIAYLSDRFDRRKTMIGMVLTIAVLSLLVPQLINSSQFNLTLLTISVVMGLTACLYPISMAETFDKVLREQILAAMGALLVIYALGSILGPNLAAIVMDMFGSAALFAFISITAMTLLALIIGNMFKQPALPRDAQENFIMQTPSGVASELDPRTQYAQPSFEQTSEVEVAISLAAKNPAAAVNMAKSLAIRDPNNASNLAAALSTIDEIDISRLYQSITAAAPEMSIHIAEALTNASPEQADELVDWITTEYPDQFTNIVVAIANSMPDNGIDMIELAAENMVEEYPEELLEMTDQYMTNLSNLLDEMRPVDRTAAASEQTAAELYSRLTDVSPEQSAELALAVSEALPESSNVVAEAYVTNLIEAEQATPGDTTANIETAVNEYVTQIADTIPEYAVDIASTMIGSVPDIASDMVEILQCSDVFDDSDLSMSIKDKPEHDALEAQLQYAVQTQADEMDKNS
;
A
#
# COMPACT_ATOMS: atom_id res chain seq x y z
N MET A 1 3.67 -10.12 23.34
CA MET A 1 2.37 -9.41 23.37
C MET A 1 2.34 -8.29 24.42
N ILE A 2 2.38 -8.60 25.73
CA ILE A 2 2.35 -7.54 26.77
C ILE A 2 3.57 -6.61 26.69
N THR A 3 4.75 -7.13 26.36
CA THR A 3 5.99 -6.36 26.24
C THR A 3 5.95 -5.33 25.10
N THR A 4 5.30 -5.68 23.98
CA THR A 4 5.17 -4.84 22.77
C THR A 4 4.12 -3.73 22.94
N LEU A 5 3.04 -4.00 23.70
CA LEU A 5 1.94 -3.05 23.91
C LEU A 5 2.13 -2.11 25.10
N LYS A 6 2.98 -2.48 26.06
CA LYS A 6 3.24 -1.70 27.30
C LYS A 6 3.49 -0.21 27.07
N PRO A 7 4.23 0.23 26.01
CA PRO A 7 4.45 1.65 25.76
C PRO A 7 3.16 2.39 25.34
N PHE A 8 2.24 1.69 24.67
CA PHE A 8 1.06 2.27 24.02
C PHE A 8 -0.23 2.13 24.83
N ILE A 9 -0.20 1.53 26.02
CA ILE A 9 -1.39 1.34 26.86
C ILE A 9 -2.09 2.69 27.12
N LEU A 10 -1.33 3.74 27.44
CA LEU A 10 -1.90 5.06 27.68
C LEU A 10 -2.54 5.63 26.42
N LEU A 11 -1.89 5.45 25.26
CA LEU A 11 -2.40 5.90 23.97
C LEU A 11 -3.71 5.19 23.61
N LEU A 12 -3.76 3.86 23.75
CA LEU A 12 -4.96 3.06 23.48
C LEU A 12 -6.09 3.38 24.47
N ILE A 13 -5.80 3.65 25.75
CA ILE A 13 -6.82 4.10 26.70
C ILE A 13 -7.39 5.46 26.28
N SER A 14 -6.53 6.40 25.88
CA SER A 14 -6.95 7.70 25.35
C SER A 14 -7.84 7.54 24.11
N GLY A 15 -7.42 6.75 23.13
CA GLY A 15 -8.19 6.45 21.92
C GLY A 15 -9.53 5.77 22.24
N PHE A 16 -9.53 4.81 23.15
CA PHE A 16 -10.75 4.12 23.60
C PHE A 16 -11.75 5.09 24.24
N LEU A 17 -11.31 5.96 25.15
CA LEU A 17 -12.20 6.94 25.79
C LEU A 17 -12.79 7.94 24.80
N LEU A 18 -11.97 8.41 23.85
CA LEU A 18 -12.41 9.29 22.77
C LEU A 18 -13.49 8.60 21.92
N MET A 19 -13.24 7.36 21.50
CA MET A 19 -14.17 6.58 20.67
C MET A 19 -15.42 6.13 21.41
N LEU A 20 -15.33 5.95 22.73
CA LEU A 20 -16.47 5.63 23.58
C LEU A 20 -17.44 6.83 23.65
N GLY A 21 -16.90 8.04 23.84
CA GLY A 21 -17.69 9.27 23.77
C GLY A 21 -18.29 9.51 22.39
N TYR A 22 -17.52 9.24 21.33
CA TYR A 22 -17.99 9.34 19.96
C TYR A 22 -19.12 8.33 19.64
N GLY A 23 -19.01 7.09 20.14
CA GLY A 23 -20.05 6.08 20.03
C GLY A 23 -21.38 6.52 20.66
N LEU A 24 -21.31 7.08 21.88
CA LEU A 24 -22.48 7.65 22.55
C LEU A 24 -23.08 8.84 21.78
N SER A 25 -22.24 9.78 21.34
CA SER A 25 -22.66 10.95 20.56
C SER A 25 -23.41 10.57 19.27
N ASN A 26 -22.93 9.54 18.57
CA ASN A 26 -23.52 9.10 17.29
C ASN A 26 -24.95 8.57 17.41
N ILE A 27 -25.29 7.89 18.51
CA ILE A 27 -26.67 7.44 18.77
C ILE A 27 -27.51 8.52 19.44
N LEU A 28 -26.91 9.33 20.33
CA LEU A 28 -27.60 10.35 21.09
C LEU A 28 -28.18 11.45 20.20
N LEU A 29 -27.38 12.01 19.29
CA LEU A 29 -27.79 13.18 18.51
C LEU A 29 -29.00 12.92 17.61
N PRO A 30 -29.05 11.87 16.77
CA PRO A 30 -30.20 11.59 15.93
C PRO A 30 -31.49 11.41 16.76
N VAL A 31 -31.41 10.64 17.85
CA VAL A 31 -32.53 10.38 18.75
C VAL A 31 -33.00 11.66 19.44
N ARG A 32 -32.06 12.50 19.87
CA ARG A 32 -32.37 13.79 20.49
C ARG A 32 -33.06 14.73 19.51
N MET A 33 -32.52 14.88 18.30
CA MET A 33 -33.09 15.78 17.29
C MET A 33 -34.51 15.35 16.87
N GLN A 34 -34.74 14.03 16.76
CA GLN A 34 -36.08 13.50 16.50
C GLN A 34 -37.04 13.81 17.65
N HIS A 35 -36.59 13.66 18.90
CA HIS A 35 -37.39 14.03 20.09
C HIS A 35 -37.69 15.53 20.13
N ASP A 36 -36.74 16.37 19.75
CA ASP A 36 -36.89 17.83 19.70
C ASP A 36 -37.75 18.31 18.50
N GLY A 37 -38.23 17.37 17.66
CA GLY A 37 -39.14 17.66 16.55
C GLY A 37 -38.47 18.29 15.34
N ILE A 38 -37.14 18.16 15.20
CA ILE A 38 -36.42 18.57 13.99
C ILE A 38 -36.85 17.66 12.83
N SER A 39 -37.12 18.24 11.66
CA SER A 39 -37.53 17.48 10.48
C SER A 39 -36.46 16.46 10.06
N VAL A 40 -36.90 15.33 9.50
CA VAL A 40 -36.00 14.23 9.09
C VAL A 40 -34.97 14.72 8.07
N GLU A 41 -35.38 15.56 7.12
CA GLU A 41 -34.48 16.22 6.16
C GLU A 41 -33.35 17.00 6.84
N ASN A 42 -33.69 17.87 7.81
CA ASN A 42 -32.69 18.64 8.55
C ASN A 42 -31.77 17.75 9.37
N ILE A 43 -32.30 16.67 9.95
CA ILE A 43 -31.48 15.66 10.64
C ILE A 43 -30.48 15.04 9.65
N GLY A 44 -30.92 14.66 8.45
CA GLY A 44 -30.06 14.17 7.38
C GLY A 44 -28.88 15.11 7.07
N ILE A 45 -29.18 16.40 6.84
CA ILE A 45 -28.18 17.42 6.55
C ILE A 45 -27.19 17.57 7.73
N ILE A 46 -27.69 17.68 8.95
CA ILE A 46 -26.84 17.84 10.16
C ILE A 46 -25.92 16.64 10.34
N LEU A 47 -26.44 15.42 10.16
CA LEU A 47 -25.66 14.20 10.32
C LEU A 47 -24.61 14.04 9.21
N SER A 48 -24.92 14.43 7.97
CA SER A 48 -23.95 14.50 6.86
C SER A 48 -22.79 15.45 7.12
N MET A 49 -22.97 16.52 7.90
CA MET A 49 -21.91 17.48 8.21
C MET A 49 -20.73 16.87 9.01
N LEU A 50 -20.96 15.74 9.69
CA LEU A 50 -19.88 14.97 10.30
C LEU A 50 -18.86 14.52 9.25
N SER A 51 -19.33 13.99 8.12
CA SER A 51 -18.51 13.50 7.01
C SER A 51 -17.75 14.65 6.33
N VAL A 52 -18.36 15.85 6.26
CA VAL A 52 -17.69 17.07 5.79
C VAL A 52 -16.52 17.43 6.70
N GLY A 53 -16.76 17.46 8.02
CA GLY A 53 -15.71 17.67 9.00
C GLY A 53 -14.60 16.64 8.91
N PHE A 54 -14.97 15.36 8.81
CA PHE A 54 -14.04 14.25 8.71
C PHE A 54 -13.16 14.36 7.45
N LEU A 55 -13.74 14.73 6.30
CA LEU A 55 -13.00 15.00 5.06
C LEU A 55 -11.97 16.12 5.24
N LEU A 56 -12.37 17.25 5.85
CA LEU A 56 -11.45 18.35 6.14
C LEU A 56 -10.33 17.89 7.09
N GLY A 57 -10.69 17.12 8.12
CA GLY A 57 -9.73 16.57 9.07
C GLY A 57 -8.74 15.63 8.39
N ALA A 58 -9.20 14.76 7.47
CA ALA A 58 -8.31 13.93 6.67
C ALA A 58 -7.36 14.79 5.83
N ILE A 59 -7.85 15.80 5.10
CA ILE A 59 -6.98 16.64 4.26
C ILE A 59 -5.92 17.40 5.09
N TYR A 60 -6.29 17.91 6.26
CA TYR A 60 -5.42 18.80 7.06
C TYR A 60 -4.67 18.12 8.21
N SER A 61 -5.01 16.89 8.59
CA SER A 61 -4.42 16.22 9.76
C SER A 61 -2.90 16.11 9.66
N ARG A 62 -2.39 15.76 8.48
CA ARG A 62 -0.96 15.60 8.22
C ARG A 62 -0.19 16.90 8.47
N THR A 63 -0.61 17.99 7.84
CA THR A 63 0.01 19.32 8.00
C THR A 63 -0.05 19.80 9.46
N LEU A 64 -1.15 19.52 10.16
CA LEU A 64 -1.31 19.88 11.57
C LEU A 64 -0.39 19.09 12.48
N LEU A 65 -0.25 17.78 12.24
CA LEU A 65 0.66 16.91 12.99
C LEU A 65 2.11 17.35 12.82
N GLN A 66 2.56 17.63 11.60
CA GLN A 66 3.91 18.10 11.30
C GLN A 66 4.22 19.44 12.01
N ARG A 67 3.28 20.40 12.01
CA ARG A 67 3.53 21.75 12.54
C ARG A 67 3.39 21.87 14.05
N VAL A 68 2.49 21.11 14.65
CA VAL A 68 2.09 21.30 16.07
C VAL A 68 2.53 20.15 16.96
N GLY A 69 2.66 18.94 16.40
CA GLY A 69 3.02 17.71 17.10
C GLY A 69 1.83 16.90 17.61
N HIS A 70 1.99 15.57 17.64
CA HIS A 70 0.96 14.57 17.92
C HIS A 70 0.19 14.79 19.23
N ILE A 71 0.89 14.94 20.37
CA ILE A 71 0.25 15.11 21.69
C ILE A 71 -0.68 16.32 21.70
N ARG A 72 -0.23 17.45 21.12
CA ARG A 72 -0.99 18.70 21.12
C ARG A 72 -2.21 18.61 20.22
N ILE A 73 -2.10 17.97 19.06
CA ILE A 73 -3.23 17.74 18.15
C ILE A 73 -4.27 16.82 18.80
N PHE A 74 -3.85 15.71 19.43
CA PHE A 74 -4.81 14.84 20.12
C PHE A 74 -5.52 15.56 21.28
N ALA A 75 -4.77 16.30 22.11
CA ALA A 75 -5.34 17.08 23.20
C ALA A 75 -6.33 18.16 22.70
N MET A 76 -6.01 18.81 21.59
CA MET A 76 -6.90 19.75 20.90
C MET A 76 -8.18 19.06 20.42
N CYS A 77 -8.07 17.86 19.83
CA CYS A 77 -9.22 17.08 19.38
C CYS A 77 -10.14 16.68 20.55
N GLY A 78 -9.59 16.15 21.66
CA GLY A 78 -10.38 15.81 22.84
C GLY A 78 -11.06 17.02 23.49
N SER A 79 -10.39 18.18 23.49
CA SER A 79 -10.94 19.42 24.04
C SER A 79 -12.07 19.98 23.16
N LEU A 80 -11.84 20.09 21.85
CA LEU A 80 -12.82 20.66 20.92
C LEU A 80 -14.03 19.76 20.71
N THR A 81 -13.87 18.43 20.72
CA THR A 81 -15.02 17.49 20.69
C THR A 81 -15.86 17.59 21.96
N SER A 82 -15.22 17.78 23.13
CA SER A 82 -15.94 18.05 24.38
C SER A 82 -16.74 19.34 24.30
N VAL A 83 -16.15 20.44 23.83
CA VAL A 83 -16.86 21.70 23.59
C VAL A 83 -18.01 21.50 22.60
N ALA A 84 -17.77 20.79 21.50
CA ALA A 84 -18.75 20.57 20.45
C ALA A 84 -20.00 19.84 20.95
N ILE A 85 -19.82 18.75 21.71
CA ILE A 85 -20.94 17.96 22.21
C ILE A 85 -21.70 18.70 23.32
N LEU A 86 -21.01 19.45 24.19
CA LEU A 86 -21.65 20.25 25.23
C LEU A 86 -22.47 21.39 24.62
N LEU A 87 -21.94 22.09 23.63
CA LEU A 87 -22.68 23.13 22.90
C LEU A 87 -23.88 22.55 22.15
N SER A 88 -23.75 21.34 21.59
CA SER A 88 -24.88 20.64 20.94
C SER A 88 -26.02 20.36 21.91
N GLY A 89 -25.72 20.06 23.18
CA GLY A 89 -26.73 19.85 24.22
C GLY A 89 -27.35 21.14 24.76
N LEU A 90 -26.59 22.24 24.80
CA LEU A 90 -27.04 23.55 25.29
C LEU A 90 -27.85 24.34 24.26
N TYR A 91 -27.48 24.24 22.98
CA TYR A 91 -28.05 24.99 21.88
C TYR A 91 -28.46 24.04 20.75
N PRO A 92 -29.63 23.39 20.86
CA PRO A 92 -30.13 22.40 19.88
C PRO A 92 -30.67 23.05 18.59
N GLU A 93 -30.07 24.15 18.15
CA GLU A 93 -30.42 24.83 16.90
C GLU A 93 -29.76 24.13 15.70
N PRO A 94 -30.47 23.88 14.59
CA PRO A 94 -29.95 23.10 13.45
C PRO A 94 -28.58 23.55 12.93
N LEU A 95 -28.35 24.86 12.82
CA LEU A 95 -27.09 25.42 12.32
C LEU A 95 -25.94 25.21 13.31
N MET A 96 -26.21 25.34 14.61
CA MET A 96 -25.24 25.06 15.66
C MET A 96 -24.85 23.58 15.64
N LEU A 97 -25.85 22.68 15.57
CA LEU A 97 -25.63 21.24 15.51
C LEU A 97 -24.81 20.84 14.27
N ALA A 98 -25.12 21.42 13.11
CA ALA A 98 -24.35 21.24 11.89
C ALA A 98 -22.88 21.69 12.05
N ALA A 99 -22.64 22.88 12.61
CA ALA A 99 -21.28 23.39 12.85
C ALA A 99 -20.50 22.50 13.84
N MET A 100 -21.14 22.08 14.93
CA MET A 100 -20.52 21.19 15.92
C MET A 100 -20.26 19.79 15.35
N ARG A 101 -21.07 19.33 14.39
CA ARG A 101 -20.84 18.09 13.63
C ARG A 101 -19.60 18.19 12.73
N ILE A 102 -19.41 19.30 12.02
CA ILE A 102 -18.17 19.55 11.26
C ILE A 102 -16.97 19.52 12.20
N LEU A 103 -17.03 20.24 13.32
CA LEU A 103 -15.94 20.30 14.29
C LEU A 103 -15.61 18.91 14.86
N THR A 104 -16.64 18.13 15.19
CA THR A 104 -16.49 16.76 15.70
C THR A 104 -15.83 15.86 14.65
N GLY A 105 -16.33 15.86 13.42
CA GLY A 105 -15.76 15.05 12.33
C GLY A 105 -14.29 15.36 12.09
N PHE A 106 -13.94 16.65 12.05
CA PHE A 106 -12.56 17.11 11.90
C PHE A 106 -11.66 16.58 13.01
N CYS A 107 -12.09 16.70 14.26
CA CYS A 107 -11.31 16.25 15.41
C CYS A 107 -11.16 14.72 15.45
N ILE A 108 -12.19 13.97 15.06
CA ILE A 108 -12.12 12.49 15.03
C ILE A 108 -11.13 12.03 13.96
N ALA A 109 -11.14 12.63 12.77
CA ALA A 109 -10.15 12.32 11.72
C ALA A 109 -8.71 12.65 12.16
N CYS A 110 -8.49 13.83 12.75
CA CYS A 110 -7.18 14.23 13.27
C CYS A 110 -6.70 13.31 14.41
N ALA A 111 -7.58 12.94 15.34
CA ALA A 111 -7.23 12.06 16.46
C ALA A 111 -6.87 10.65 15.99
N ASN A 112 -7.60 10.11 15.02
CA ASN A 112 -7.27 8.83 14.41
C ASN A 112 -5.96 8.86 13.65
N ALA A 113 -5.72 9.88 12.82
CA ALA A 113 -4.43 10.05 12.15
C ALA A 113 -3.27 10.13 13.18
N THR A 114 -3.53 10.74 14.33
CA THR A 114 -2.56 10.79 15.44
C THR A 114 -2.29 9.40 16.02
N LEU A 115 -3.34 8.61 16.27
CA LEU A 115 -3.22 7.23 16.76
C LEU A 115 -2.47 6.35 15.76
N ASP A 116 -2.85 6.41 14.49
CA ASP A 116 -2.27 5.61 13.41
C ASP A 116 -0.77 5.93 13.23
N SER A 117 -0.38 7.21 13.21
CA SER A 117 1.02 7.63 13.06
C SER A 117 1.91 7.18 14.23
N TRP A 118 1.44 7.25 15.47
CA TRP A 118 2.23 6.76 16.61
C TRP A 118 2.41 5.26 16.63
N LEU A 119 1.33 4.55 16.32
CA LEU A 119 1.36 3.10 16.26
C LEU A 119 2.26 2.64 15.10
N SER A 120 2.24 3.35 13.97
CA SER A 120 3.11 3.13 12.80
C SER A 120 4.59 3.18 13.16
N HIS A 121 5.03 4.27 13.80
CA HIS A 121 6.44 4.45 14.12
C HIS A 121 7.05 3.34 14.99
N SER A 122 6.22 2.67 15.77
CA SER A 122 6.66 1.60 16.68
C SER A 122 6.46 0.21 16.09
N ALA A 123 5.96 0.16 14.86
CA ALA A 123 5.71 -1.06 14.16
C ALA A 123 6.98 -1.53 13.44
N THR A 124 7.26 -2.82 13.57
CA THR A 124 8.24 -3.51 12.74
C THR A 124 7.50 -4.22 11.61
N GLU A 125 8.23 -4.63 10.59
CA GLU A 125 7.69 -5.41 9.47
C GLU A 125 6.84 -6.60 9.95
N GLU A 126 7.33 -7.36 10.94
CA GLU A 126 6.63 -8.53 11.47
C GLU A 126 5.35 -8.22 12.28
N ASN A 127 5.24 -7.02 12.87
CA ASN A 127 4.22 -6.73 13.89
C ASN A 127 3.21 -5.66 13.47
N ARG A 128 3.43 -4.93 12.37
CA ARG A 128 2.58 -3.81 11.93
C ARG A 128 1.12 -4.18 11.69
N GLY A 129 0.87 -5.31 11.03
CA GLY A 129 -0.49 -5.83 10.83
C GLY A 129 -1.20 -6.17 12.15
N ARG A 130 -0.45 -6.66 13.15
CA ARG A 130 -1.01 -6.93 14.49
C ARG A 130 -1.35 -5.63 15.21
N ILE A 131 -0.47 -4.63 15.17
CA ILE A 131 -0.71 -3.32 15.77
C ILE A 131 -1.94 -2.66 15.14
N LEU A 132 -2.05 -2.67 13.81
CA LEU A 132 -3.22 -2.20 13.08
C LEU A 132 -4.50 -2.88 13.56
N SER A 133 -4.50 -4.22 13.64
CA SER A 133 -5.68 -4.99 14.09
C SER A 133 -6.11 -4.64 15.51
N ILE A 134 -5.16 -4.37 16.42
CA ILE A 134 -5.45 -3.97 17.80
C ILE A 134 -6.07 -2.58 17.84
N ASN A 135 -5.56 -1.65 17.04
CA ASN A 135 -6.14 -0.31 16.93
C ASN A 135 -7.60 -0.40 16.45
N GLN A 136 -7.85 -1.17 15.39
CA GLN A 136 -9.19 -1.33 14.84
C GLN A 136 -10.15 -2.01 15.82
N MET A 137 -9.70 -3.05 16.53
CA MET A 137 -10.49 -3.71 17.56
C MET A 137 -10.81 -2.77 18.73
N MET A 138 -9.87 -1.91 19.12
CA MET A 138 -10.08 -0.88 20.15
C MET A 138 -11.15 0.12 19.71
N ILE A 139 -11.04 0.68 18.50
CA ILE A 139 -12.02 1.64 17.94
C ILE A 139 -13.42 1.01 17.93
N MET A 140 -13.55 -0.19 17.36
CA MET A 140 -14.85 -0.85 17.23
C MET A 140 -15.47 -1.26 18.57
N SER A 141 -14.66 -1.74 19.52
CA SER A 141 -15.13 -2.08 20.86
C SER A 141 -15.61 -0.86 21.63
N ALA A 142 -14.94 0.29 21.47
CA ALA A 142 -15.34 1.55 22.07
C ALA A 142 -16.66 2.07 21.48
N LEU A 143 -16.78 2.07 20.15
CA LEU A 143 -18.01 2.46 19.44
C LEU A 143 -19.22 1.59 19.85
N PHE A 144 -19.02 0.28 19.91
CA PHE A 144 -20.02 -0.68 20.37
C PHE A 144 -20.45 -0.39 21.82
N SER A 145 -19.49 -0.24 22.73
CA SER A 145 -19.76 0.03 24.15
C SER A 145 -20.47 1.37 24.35
N GLY A 146 -20.16 2.38 23.53
CA GLY A 146 -20.78 3.70 23.57
C GLY A 146 -22.29 3.67 23.31
N GLN A 147 -22.79 2.72 22.52
CA GLN A 147 -24.23 2.59 22.24
C GLN A 147 -25.06 2.34 23.50
N PHE A 148 -24.50 1.64 24.49
CA PHE A 148 -25.18 1.27 25.73
C PHE A 148 -25.20 2.40 26.75
N LEU A 149 -24.29 3.38 26.64
CA LEU A 149 -24.27 4.55 27.51
C LEU A 149 -25.51 5.44 27.34
N LEU A 150 -26.25 5.31 26.23
CA LEU A 150 -27.54 5.98 26.03
C LEU A 150 -28.54 5.66 27.16
N ASN A 151 -28.42 4.51 27.82
CA ASN A 151 -29.35 4.08 28.88
C ASN A 151 -29.03 4.66 30.27
N VAL A 152 -27.92 5.41 30.41
CA VAL A 152 -27.48 5.94 31.71
C VAL A 152 -28.38 7.08 32.20
N ALA A 153 -28.97 7.84 31.29
CA ALA A 153 -29.86 8.94 31.60
C ALA A 153 -30.93 9.10 30.50
N PRO A 154 -32.05 9.78 30.76
CA PRO A 154 -33.05 10.07 29.73
C PRO A 154 -32.46 10.92 28.60
N VAL A 155 -32.83 10.62 27.34
CA VAL A 155 -32.41 11.38 26.16
C VAL A 155 -32.92 12.83 26.15
N THR A 156 -33.94 13.13 26.97
CA THR A 156 -34.52 14.46 27.15
C THR A 156 -33.68 15.37 28.05
N ASP A 157 -32.68 14.85 28.74
CA ASP A 157 -31.78 15.61 29.60
C ASP A 157 -30.43 15.91 28.92
N VAL A 158 -29.77 16.99 29.35
CA VAL A 158 -28.42 17.37 28.91
C VAL A 158 -27.36 16.42 29.49
N THR A 159 -27.69 15.62 30.50
CA THR A 159 -26.78 14.69 31.19
C THR A 159 -25.98 13.78 30.23
N LEU A 160 -26.58 13.24 29.17
CA LEU A 160 -25.87 12.39 28.21
C LEU A 160 -24.82 13.17 27.39
N PHE A 161 -25.11 14.44 27.05
CA PHE A 161 -24.13 15.33 26.42
C PHE A 161 -22.98 15.65 27.37
N VAL A 162 -23.27 15.85 28.66
CA VAL A 162 -22.25 16.05 29.70
C VAL A 162 -21.36 14.82 29.85
N ILE A 163 -21.94 13.62 29.88
CA ILE A 163 -21.16 12.37 29.96
C ILE A 163 -20.24 12.23 28.74
N SER A 164 -20.74 12.49 27.54
CA SER A 164 -19.92 12.47 26.33
C SER A 164 -18.79 13.50 26.38
N GLY A 165 -19.07 14.72 26.87
CA GLY A 165 -18.05 15.76 27.06
C GLY A 165 -16.98 15.36 28.07
N ILE A 166 -17.37 14.74 29.18
CA ILE A 166 -16.44 14.19 30.18
C ILE A 166 -15.54 13.13 29.56
N LEU A 167 -16.08 12.20 28.77
CA LEU A 167 -15.29 11.17 28.10
C LEU A 167 -14.26 11.77 27.12
N PHE A 168 -14.68 12.75 26.31
CA PHE A 168 -13.77 13.47 25.41
C PHE A 168 -12.68 14.21 26.17
N SER A 169 -13.01 14.90 27.27
CA SER A 169 -12.00 15.57 28.11
C SER A 169 -11.07 14.59 28.82
N LEU A 170 -11.60 13.46 29.31
CA LEU A 170 -10.82 12.44 30.01
C LEU A 170 -9.86 11.70 29.06
N SER A 171 -10.20 11.61 27.76
CA SER A 171 -9.31 11.05 26.74
C SER A 171 -7.96 11.76 26.66
N ILE A 172 -7.87 13.03 27.11
CA ILE A 172 -6.63 13.83 27.10
C ILE A 172 -5.69 13.40 28.25
N THR A 173 -6.21 12.88 29.35
CA THR A 173 -5.40 12.63 30.56
C THR A 173 -4.29 11.59 30.35
N PRO A 174 -4.56 10.39 29.80
CA PRO A 174 -3.51 9.38 29.64
C PRO A 174 -2.40 9.83 28.68
N ILE A 175 -2.78 10.53 27.60
CA ILE A 175 -1.85 10.92 26.54
C ILE A 175 -0.87 12.03 26.97
N VAL A 176 -1.31 12.99 27.80
CA VAL A 176 -0.43 14.06 28.30
C VAL A 176 0.59 13.53 29.31
N ILE A 177 0.30 12.39 29.95
CA ILE A 177 1.23 11.69 30.86
C ILE A 177 2.29 10.90 30.07
N SER A 178 2.02 10.57 28.80
CA SER A 178 2.96 9.83 27.97
C SER A 178 4.25 10.62 27.74
N LYS A 179 5.39 9.94 27.86
CA LYS A 179 6.72 10.51 27.64
C LYS A 179 7.25 10.27 26.21
N GLN A 180 6.48 9.59 25.36
CA GLN A 180 6.91 9.27 24.00
C GLN A 180 6.83 10.51 23.11
N GLN A 181 7.91 10.79 22.38
CA GLN A 181 7.94 11.85 21.38
C GLN A 181 7.22 11.37 20.11
N GLY A 182 6.53 12.27 19.42
CA GLY A 182 5.91 11.96 18.15
C GLY A 182 6.96 11.74 17.07
N PRO A 183 6.75 10.80 16.13
CA PRO A 183 7.67 10.54 15.03
C PRO A 183 7.79 11.73 14.08
N GLN A 184 8.88 11.79 13.32
CA GLN A 184 8.96 12.63 12.14
C GLN A 184 8.06 12.01 11.05
N ILE A 185 7.19 12.83 10.45
CA ILE A 185 6.31 12.39 9.38
C ILE A 185 7.05 12.65 8.07
N GLU A 186 7.47 11.59 7.39
CA GLU A 186 8.12 11.65 6.08
C GLU A 186 7.16 12.14 4.99
N ASP A 187 7.76 12.65 3.89
CA ASP A 187 7.01 13.19 2.77
C ASP A 187 6.50 12.11 1.82
N SER A 188 5.20 11.79 1.93
CA SER A 188 4.51 10.96 0.94
C SER A 188 3.85 11.85 -0.12
N GLN A 189 4.09 11.53 -1.40
CA GLN A 189 3.41 12.19 -2.51
C GLN A 189 1.89 11.88 -2.51
N SER A 190 1.07 12.86 -2.90
CA SER A 190 -0.38 12.72 -2.97
C SER A 190 -0.81 12.28 -4.36
N MET A 191 -1.69 11.28 -4.46
CA MET A 191 -2.22 10.83 -5.75
C MET A 191 -3.43 11.66 -6.18
N SER A 192 -3.47 12.05 -7.45
CA SER A 192 -4.64 12.69 -8.06
C SER A 192 -5.85 11.75 -8.09
N LEU A 193 -7.04 12.29 -7.80
CA LEU A 193 -8.31 11.54 -7.89
C LEU A 193 -8.58 11.02 -9.30
N MET A 194 -8.11 11.73 -10.33
CA MET A 194 -8.30 11.27 -11.71
C MET A 194 -7.45 10.04 -12.02
N THR A 195 -6.26 9.96 -11.44
CA THR A 195 -5.35 8.81 -11.59
C THR A 195 -5.99 7.56 -11.02
N ILE A 196 -6.49 7.62 -9.78
CA ILE A 196 -7.12 6.44 -9.16
C ILE A 196 -8.41 5.99 -9.84
N ILE A 197 -9.19 6.93 -10.40
CA ILE A 197 -10.39 6.62 -11.20
C ILE A 197 -10.03 5.83 -12.46
N LYS A 198 -8.90 6.15 -13.10
CA LYS A 198 -8.42 5.41 -14.28
C LYS A 198 -7.84 4.05 -13.91
N LEU A 199 -7.07 3.98 -12.82
CA LEU A 199 -6.40 2.74 -12.37
C LEU A 199 -7.38 1.69 -11.84
N SER A 200 -8.32 2.09 -10.97
CA SER A 200 -9.34 1.15 -10.44
C SER A 200 -10.74 1.77 -10.43
N PRO A 201 -11.40 1.88 -11.60
CA PRO A 201 -12.76 2.40 -11.68
C PRO A 201 -13.74 1.65 -10.76
N LEU A 202 -13.62 0.33 -10.70
CA LEU A 202 -14.47 -0.52 -9.86
C LEU A 202 -14.21 -0.28 -8.37
N GLY A 203 -12.94 -0.18 -7.96
CA GLY A 203 -12.56 0.15 -6.59
C GLY A 203 -13.13 1.50 -6.16
N VAL A 204 -13.00 2.52 -7.00
CA VAL A 204 -13.57 3.86 -6.75
C VAL A 204 -15.10 3.84 -6.62
N ILE A 205 -15.80 3.16 -7.52
CA ILE A 205 -17.28 3.02 -7.46
C ILE A 205 -17.68 2.33 -6.15
N CYS A 206 -17.04 1.20 -5.81
CA CYS A 206 -17.35 0.46 -4.59
C CYS A 206 -17.04 1.30 -3.34
N CYS A 207 -15.95 2.08 -3.35
CA CYS A 207 -15.55 2.94 -2.25
C CYS A 207 -16.56 4.07 -2.00
N PHE A 208 -17.01 4.75 -3.07
CA PHE A 208 -18.05 5.78 -3.00
C PHE A 208 -19.35 5.20 -2.44
N TYR A 209 -19.80 4.07 -3.00
CA TYR A 209 -21.01 3.40 -2.54
C TYR A 209 -20.88 2.85 -1.11
N GLY A 210 -19.68 2.41 -0.72
CA GLY A 210 -19.38 1.98 0.65
C GLY A 210 -19.65 3.11 1.65
N GLY A 211 -19.15 4.32 1.38
CA GLY A 211 -19.43 5.49 2.20
C GLY A 211 -20.89 5.91 2.16
N PHE A 212 -21.49 5.90 0.98
CA PHE A 212 -22.89 6.25 0.76
C PHE A 212 -23.86 5.35 1.54
N LEU A 213 -23.71 4.02 1.41
CA LEU A 213 -24.53 3.03 2.09
C LEU A 213 -24.25 3.00 3.59
N TYR A 214 -22.98 2.99 4.00
CA TYR A 214 -22.61 2.92 5.41
C TYR A 214 -23.09 4.16 6.18
N ALA A 215 -22.75 5.36 5.71
CA ALA A 215 -23.14 6.59 6.37
C ALA A 215 -24.67 6.78 6.34
N GLY A 216 -25.30 6.52 5.19
CA GLY A 216 -26.75 6.59 5.03
C GLY A 216 -27.48 5.68 6.03
N LEU A 217 -27.04 4.44 6.15
CA LEU A 217 -27.61 3.49 7.09
C LEU A 217 -27.30 3.88 8.54
N VAL A 218 -26.03 4.03 8.93
CA VAL A 218 -25.63 4.21 10.34
C VAL A 218 -26.23 5.47 10.98
N ASN A 219 -26.35 6.56 10.22
CA ASN A 219 -26.87 7.84 10.73
C ASN A 219 -28.40 7.85 10.85
N MET A 220 -29.11 7.22 9.90
CA MET A 220 -30.58 7.18 9.89
C MET A 220 -31.16 6.00 10.69
N LEU A 221 -30.35 4.98 10.99
CA LEU A 221 -30.80 3.77 11.69
C LEU A 221 -31.46 4.04 13.06
N PRO A 222 -30.96 4.96 13.92
CA PRO A 222 -31.64 5.28 15.18
C PRO A 222 -33.02 5.91 15.00
N ILE A 223 -33.18 6.76 13.96
CA ILE A 223 -34.44 7.44 13.64
C ILE A 223 -35.47 6.41 13.18
N PHE A 224 -35.06 5.52 12.25
CA PHE A 224 -35.87 4.38 11.82
C PHE A 224 -36.31 3.52 13.00
N ALA A 225 -35.38 3.16 13.89
CA ALA A 225 -35.67 2.29 15.04
C ALA A 225 -36.70 2.95 15.98
N SER A 226 -36.50 4.22 16.30
CA SER A 226 -37.37 5.00 17.17
C SER A 226 -38.80 5.17 16.59
N ASP A 227 -38.92 5.47 15.29
CA ASP A 227 -40.22 5.58 14.59
C ASP A 227 -40.99 4.25 14.57
N ASN A 228 -40.27 3.13 14.61
CA ASN A 228 -40.85 1.78 14.64
C ASN A 228 -40.98 1.23 16.07
N GLY A 229 -40.92 2.09 17.09
CA GLY A 229 -41.18 1.73 18.49
C GLY A 229 -40.02 1.02 19.21
N ILE A 230 -38.83 0.97 18.62
CA ILE A 230 -37.62 0.44 19.27
C ILE A 230 -36.98 1.56 20.08
N GLN A 231 -37.13 1.51 21.40
CA GLN A 231 -36.67 2.56 22.32
C GLN A 231 -35.89 1.99 23.52
N GLY A 232 -35.22 2.87 24.27
CA GLY A 232 -34.46 2.53 25.48
C GLY A 232 -33.40 1.45 25.23
N PHE A 233 -33.37 0.42 26.07
CA PHE A 233 -32.36 -0.63 25.98
C PHE A 233 -32.42 -1.42 24.66
N ASN A 234 -33.62 -1.61 24.10
CA ASN A 234 -33.79 -2.27 22.80
C ASN A 234 -33.15 -1.46 21.66
N LEU A 235 -33.17 -0.13 21.74
CA LEU A 235 -32.50 0.73 20.77
C LEU A 235 -30.98 0.58 20.85
N SER A 236 -30.42 0.54 22.07
CA SER A 236 -28.99 0.29 22.27
C SER A 236 -28.57 -1.10 21.81
N ILE A 237 -29.37 -2.15 22.05
CA ILE A 237 -29.08 -3.49 21.52
C ILE A 237 -29.17 -3.49 19.99
N PHE A 238 -30.16 -2.82 19.41
CA PHE A 238 -30.34 -2.75 17.96
C PHE A 238 -29.16 -2.06 17.26
N MET A 239 -28.72 -0.92 17.79
CA MET A 239 -27.53 -0.21 17.32
C MET A 239 -26.23 -0.96 17.65
N GLY A 240 -26.15 -1.59 18.82
CA GLY A 240 -25.02 -2.43 19.20
C GLY A 240 -24.89 -3.64 18.28
N ALA A 241 -25.99 -4.29 17.91
CA ALA A 241 -26.00 -5.42 16.99
C ALA A 241 -25.49 -5.03 15.60
N SER A 242 -25.82 -3.83 15.11
CA SER A 242 -25.30 -3.36 13.82
C SER A 242 -23.77 -3.20 13.84
N ILE A 243 -23.22 -2.56 14.88
CA ILE A 243 -21.76 -2.41 15.06
C ILE A 243 -21.08 -3.77 15.32
N PHE A 244 -21.71 -4.64 16.11
CA PHE A 244 -21.21 -5.99 16.36
C PHE A 244 -21.13 -6.82 15.07
N GLY A 245 -22.11 -6.68 14.19
CA GLY A 245 -22.08 -7.24 12.85
C GLY A 245 -20.86 -6.76 12.05
N ALA A 246 -20.56 -5.46 12.13
CA ALA A 246 -19.36 -4.87 11.53
C ALA A 246 -18.06 -5.40 12.11
N ILE A 247 -18.03 -5.96 13.32
CA ILE A 247 -16.85 -6.63 13.89
C ILE A 247 -16.78 -8.08 13.39
N VAL A 248 -17.89 -8.82 13.49
CA VAL A 248 -17.93 -10.26 13.21
C VAL A 248 -17.69 -10.56 11.73
N PHE A 249 -18.27 -9.78 10.82
CA PHE A 249 -18.19 -10.06 9.38
C PHE A 249 -16.85 -9.72 8.74
N GLN A 250 -15.95 -9.00 9.44
CA GLN A 250 -14.62 -8.68 8.92
C GLN A 250 -13.83 -9.95 8.59
N TYR A 251 -13.83 -10.93 9.50
CA TYR A 251 -13.06 -12.16 9.34
C TYR A 251 -13.59 -13.07 8.22
N PRO A 252 -14.89 -13.39 8.14
CA PRO A 252 -15.44 -14.17 7.04
C PRO A 252 -15.22 -13.50 5.68
N ILE A 253 -15.37 -12.18 5.58
CA ILE A 253 -15.17 -11.47 4.31
C ILE A 253 -13.70 -11.42 3.92
N ALA A 254 -12.78 -11.23 4.87
CA ALA A 254 -11.34 -11.37 4.62
C ALA A 254 -11.01 -12.75 4.02
N TYR A 255 -11.42 -13.81 4.72
CA TYR A 255 -11.20 -15.19 4.28
C TYR A 255 -11.80 -15.49 2.89
N LEU A 256 -13.01 -14.98 2.61
CA LEU A 256 -13.64 -15.15 1.30
C LEU A 256 -12.93 -14.34 0.21
N SER A 257 -12.46 -13.13 0.54
CA SER A 257 -11.74 -12.28 -0.41
C SER A 257 -10.38 -12.86 -0.78
N ASP A 258 -9.71 -13.58 0.12
CA ASP A 258 -8.41 -14.19 -0.17
C ASP A 258 -8.56 -15.51 -0.95
N ARG A 259 -9.71 -16.19 -0.85
CA ARG A 259 -9.93 -17.49 -1.48
C ARG A 259 -10.70 -17.44 -2.80
N PHE A 260 -11.40 -16.36 -3.08
CA PHE A 260 -12.22 -16.20 -4.26
C PHE A 260 -11.89 -14.87 -4.94
N ASP A 261 -12.12 -14.82 -6.26
CA ASP A 261 -12.09 -13.56 -7.02
C ASP A 261 -12.88 -12.49 -6.24
N ARG A 262 -12.21 -11.38 -5.92
CA ARG A 262 -12.77 -10.29 -5.09
C ARG A 262 -14.10 -9.80 -5.62
N ARG A 263 -14.28 -9.75 -6.94
CA ARG A 263 -15.50 -9.26 -7.59
C ARG A 263 -16.66 -10.20 -7.36
N LYS A 264 -16.41 -11.52 -7.29
CA LYS A 264 -17.43 -12.52 -6.88
C LYS A 264 -17.82 -12.38 -5.41
N THR A 265 -16.84 -12.13 -4.55
CA THR A 265 -17.08 -11.84 -3.12
C THR A 265 -17.92 -10.57 -2.96
N MET A 266 -17.59 -9.50 -3.67
CA MET A 266 -18.38 -8.26 -3.72
C MET A 266 -19.82 -8.49 -4.19
N ILE A 267 -20.03 -9.24 -5.27
CA ILE A 267 -21.39 -9.59 -5.75
C ILE A 267 -22.19 -10.29 -4.64
N GLY A 268 -21.60 -11.29 -3.98
CA GLY A 268 -22.25 -12.01 -2.90
C GLY A 268 -22.64 -11.10 -1.73
N MET A 269 -21.75 -10.19 -1.34
CA MET A 269 -22.01 -9.20 -0.28
C MET A 269 -23.15 -8.26 -0.66
N VAL A 270 -23.06 -7.62 -1.83
CA VAL A 270 -24.01 -6.59 -2.27
C VAL A 270 -25.40 -7.19 -2.51
N LEU A 271 -25.48 -8.39 -3.10
CA LEU A 271 -26.74 -9.11 -3.25
C LEU A 271 -27.38 -9.43 -1.89
N THR A 272 -26.57 -9.87 -0.93
CA THR A 272 -27.06 -10.16 0.43
C THR A 272 -27.57 -8.90 1.12
N ILE A 273 -26.88 -7.77 0.99
CA ILE A 273 -27.33 -6.46 1.48
C ILE A 273 -28.68 -6.08 0.83
N ALA A 274 -28.79 -6.21 -0.49
CA ALA A 274 -30.00 -5.84 -1.24
C ALA A 274 -31.23 -6.66 -0.81
N VAL A 275 -31.06 -7.96 -0.59
CA VAL A 275 -32.15 -8.86 -0.18
C VAL A 275 -32.50 -8.70 1.30
N LEU A 276 -31.51 -8.74 2.19
CA LEU A 276 -31.73 -8.74 3.63
C LEU A 276 -32.21 -7.38 4.16
N SER A 277 -31.83 -6.27 3.51
CA SER A 277 -32.33 -4.93 3.89
C SER A 277 -33.86 -4.87 3.84
N LEU A 278 -34.50 -5.43 2.80
CA LEU A 278 -35.96 -5.46 2.67
C LEU A 278 -36.67 -6.32 3.73
N LEU A 279 -35.97 -7.27 4.35
CA LEU A 279 -36.52 -8.11 5.41
C LEU A 279 -36.60 -7.37 6.76
N VAL A 280 -35.75 -6.37 7.01
CA VAL A 280 -35.68 -5.70 8.32
C VAL A 280 -37.02 -5.07 8.74
N PRO A 281 -37.70 -4.25 7.91
CA PRO A 281 -39.01 -3.69 8.28
C PRO A 281 -40.09 -4.77 8.47
N GLN A 282 -40.05 -5.86 7.69
CA GLN A 282 -41.01 -6.96 7.78
C GLN A 282 -40.87 -7.74 9.10
N LEU A 283 -39.63 -7.98 9.54
CA LEU A 283 -39.34 -8.66 10.80
C LEU A 283 -39.76 -7.81 12.02
N ILE A 284 -39.63 -6.48 11.92
CA ILE A 284 -40.14 -5.57 12.96
C ILE A 284 -41.67 -5.61 13.02
N ASN A 285 -42.35 -5.51 11.89
CA ASN A 285 -43.81 -5.59 11.82
C ASN A 285 -44.38 -6.93 12.34
N SER A 286 -43.63 -8.02 12.17
CA SER A 286 -43.97 -9.35 12.70
C SER A 286 -43.51 -9.59 14.15
N SER A 287 -43.01 -8.56 14.84
CA SER A 287 -42.53 -8.62 16.23
C SER A 287 -41.39 -9.62 16.47
N GLN A 288 -40.59 -9.93 15.44
CA GLN A 288 -39.48 -10.88 15.49
C GLN A 288 -38.14 -10.21 15.85
N PHE A 289 -38.07 -9.54 17.01
CA PHE A 289 -36.95 -8.67 17.37
C PHE A 289 -35.57 -9.35 17.27
N ASN A 290 -35.42 -10.60 17.76
CA ASN A 290 -34.14 -11.32 17.69
C ASN A 290 -33.66 -11.60 16.26
N LEU A 291 -34.59 -11.92 15.35
CA LEU A 291 -34.25 -12.09 13.93
C LEU A 291 -33.92 -10.74 13.29
N THR A 292 -34.61 -9.67 13.68
CA THR A 292 -34.24 -8.31 13.24
C THR A 292 -32.81 -7.96 13.65
N LEU A 293 -32.40 -8.28 14.89
CA LEU A 293 -31.03 -8.07 15.36
C LEU A 293 -30.01 -8.82 14.49
N LEU A 294 -30.26 -10.10 14.21
CA LEU A 294 -29.40 -10.89 13.32
C LEU A 294 -29.31 -10.26 11.93
N THR A 295 -30.45 -9.93 11.32
CA THR A 295 -30.50 -9.37 9.97
C THR A 295 -29.81 -8.01 9.88
N ILE A 296 -30.00 -7.11 10.86
CA ILE A 296 -29.33 -5.80 10.86
C ILE A 296 -27.82 -5.94 11.10
N SER A 297 -27.38 -6.90 11.93
CA SER A 297 -25.96 -7.23 12.07
C SER A 297 -25.35 -7.67 10.74
N VAL A 298 -26.03 -8.53 9.99
CA VAL A 298 -25.52 -8.96 8.66
C VAL A 298 -25.47 -7.79 7.69
N VAL A 299 -26.57 -7.03 7.56
CA VAL A 299 -26.64 -5.89 6.62
C VAL A 299 -25.57 -4.85 6.93
N MET A 300 -25.44 -4.43 8.20
CA MET A 300 -24.41 -3.47 8.59
C MET A 300 -23.01 -4.05 8.46
N GLY A 301 -22.81 -5.33 8.81
CA GLY A 301 -21.51 -5.98 8.74
C GLY A 301 -20.95 -6.06 7.32
N LEU A 302 -21.80 -6.47 6.37
CA LEU A 302 -21.43 -6.50 4.96
C LEU A 302 -21.24 -5.10 4.38
N THR A 303 -22.07 -4.13 4.80
CA THR A 303 -21.95 -2.73 4.36
C THR A 303 -20.63 -2.11 4.84
N ALA A 304 -20.22 -2.37 6.08
CA ALA A 304 -18.94 -1.92 6.64
C ALA A 304 -17.74 -2.54 5.91
N CYS A 305 -17.88 -3.75 5.37
CA CYS A 305 -16.83 -4.42 4.60
C CYS A 305 -16.70 -3.92 3.15
N LEU A 306 -17.59 -3.05 2.66
CA LEU A 306 -17.49 -2.48 1.30
C LEU A 306 -16.27 -1.57 1.14
N TYR A 307 -15.90 -0.84 2.19
CA TYR A 307 -14.69 0.00 2.17
C TYR A 307 -13.41 -0.82 2.03
N PRO A 308 -13.07 -1.76 2.94
CA PRO A 308 -11.82 -2.52 2.82
C PRO A 308 -11.75 -3.41 1.57
N ILE A 309 -12.87 -3.97 1.09
CA ILE A 309 -12.85 -4.74 -0.18
C ILE A 309 -12.63 -3.84 -1.40
N SER A 310 -13.13 -2.60 -1.38
CA SER A 310 -12.85 -1.63 -2.44
C SER A 310 -11.38 -1.18 -2.46
N MET A 311 -10.75 -1.11 -1.29
CA MET A 311 -9.32 -0.84 -1.18
C MET A 311 -8.50 -2.01 -1.71
N ALA A 312 -8.84 -3.25 -1.33
CA ALA A 312 -8.15 -4.43 -1.82
C ALA A 312 -8.21 -4.55 -3.35
N GLU A 313 -9.39 -4.32 -3.95
CA GLU A 313 -9.57 -4.24 -5.42
C GLU A 313 -8.78 -3.11 -6.09
N THR A 314 -8.45 -2.05 -5.35
CA THR A 314 -7.63 -0.94 -5.85
C THR A 314 -6.16 -1.26 -5.74
N PHE A 315 -5.72 -1.87 -4.65
CA PHE A 315 -4.29 -2.14 -4.41
C PHE A 315 -3.74 -3.28 -5.23
N ASP A 316 -4.60 -4.16 -5.73
CA ASP A 316 -4.24 -5.12 -6.78
C ASP A 316 -3.82 -4.43 -8.10
N LYS A 317 -4.02 -3.11 -8.26
CA LYS A 317 -3.76 -2.33 -9.49
C LYS A 317 -2.89 -1.10 -9.28
N VAL A 318 -2.36 -0.91 -8.08
CA VAL A 318 -1.58 0.27 -7.70
C VAL A 318 -0.20 -0.18 -7.23
N LEU A 319 0.83 0.55 -7.67
CA LEU A 319 2.21 0.31 -7.27
C LEU A 319 2.39 0.39 -5.77
N ARG A 320 3.33 -0.39 -5.22
CA ARG A 320 3.47 -0.55 -3.78
C ARG A 320 3.75 0.78 -3.07
N GLU A 321 4.58 1.61 -3.69
CA GLU A 321 4.92 2.98 -3.29
C GLU A 321 3.70 3.90 -3.26
N GLN A 322 2.76 3.67 -4.17
CA GLN A 322 1.57 4.49 -4.35
C GLN A 322 0.39 4.07 -3.46
N ILE A 323 0.47 2.93 -2.74
CA ILE A 323 -0.61 2.44 -1.87
C ILE A 323 -1.02 3.50 -0.85
N LEU A 324 -0.05 4.12 -0.18
CA LEU A 324 -0.30 5.15 0.84
C LEU A 324 -1.04 6.36 0.24
N ALA A 325 -0.65 6.78 -0.96
CA ALA A 325 -1.28 7.87 -1.70
C ALA A 325 -2.71 7.50 -2.15
N ALA A 326 -2.90 6.25 -2.62
CA ALA A 326 -4.19 5.71 -3.04
C ALA A 326 -5.17 5.60 -1.86
N MET A 327 -4.71 5.24 -0.65
CA MET A 327 -5.53 5.26 0.57
C MET A 327 -6.16 6.64 0.80
N GLY A 328 -5.36 7.70 0.67
CA GLY A 328 -5.83 9.08 0.84
C GLY A 328 -6.91 9.45 -0.19
N ALA A 329 -6.68 9.12 -1.46
CA ALA A 329 -7.65 9.35 -2.53
C ALA A 329 -8.97 8.59 -2.32
N LEU A 330 -8.89 7.30 -1.96
CA LEU A 330 -10.07 6.48 -1.63
C LEU A 330 -10.83 7.02 -0.41
N LEU A 331 -10.13 7.54 0.60
CA LEU A 331 -10.75 8.14 1.77
C LEU A 331 -11.58 9.38 1.40
N VAL A 332 -11.08 10.22 0.49
CA VAL A 332 -11.84 11.37 -0.05
C VAL A 332 -13.08 10.90 -0.78
N ILE A 333 -12.96 9.87 -1.64
CA ILE A 333 -14.09 9.28 -2.37
C ILE A 333 -15.14 8.71 -1.40
N TYR A 334 -14.70 7.97 -0.38
CA TYR A 334 -15.57 7.44 0.66
C TYR A 334 -16.30 8.55 1.42
N ALA A 335 -15.59 9.64 1.75
CA ALA A 335 -16.18 10.77 2.44
C ALA A 335 -17.24 11.49 1.60
N LEU A 336 -17.03 11.64 0.28
CA LEU A 336 -18.04 12.19 -0.64
C LEU A 336 -19.32 11.34 -0.63
N GLY A 337 -19.20 10.02 -0.72
CA GLY A 337 -20.33 9.11 -0.54
C GLY A 337 -21.01 9.32 0.82
N SER A 338 -20.21 9.41 1.88
CA SER A 338 -20.67 9.57 3.27
C SER A 338 -21.35 10.91 3.57
N ILE A 339 -21.10 11.94 2.75
CA ILE A 339 -21.80 13.23 2.82
C ILE A 339 -23.18 13.11 2.17
N LEU A 340 -23.27 12.44 1.02
CA LEU A 340 -24.51 12.33 0.25
C LEU A 340 -25.50 11.31 0.83
N GLY A 341 -24.99 10.21 1.39
CA GLY A 341 -25.80 9.08 1.90
C GLY A 341 -26.88 9.48 2.91
N PRO A 342 -26.54 10.08 4.08
CA PRO A 342 -27.52 10.42 5.10
C PRO A 342 -28.57 11.43 4.63
N ASN A 343 -28.16 12.42 3.84
CA ASN A 343 -29.06 13.44 3.30
C ASN A 343 -30.10 12.82 2.35
N LEU A 344 -29.66 12.02 1.37
CA LEU A 344 -30.58 11.35 0.43
C LEU A 344 -31.46 10.31 1.13
N ALA A 345 -30.92 9.56 2.09
CA ALA A 345 -31.70 8.63 2.92
C ALA A 345 -32.80 9.37 3.70
N ALA A 346 -32.47 10.52 4.30
CA ALA A 346 -33.41 11.34 5.04
C ALA A 346 -34.54 11.90 4.16
N ILE A 347 -34.22 12.41 2.97
CA ILE A 347 -35.22 12.89 1.99
C ILE A 347 -36.19 11.75 1.62
N VAL A 348 -35.67 10.57 1.35
CA VAL A 348 -36.50 9.40 1.01
C VAL A 348 -37.38 8.97 2.20
N MET A 349 -36.85 9.02 3.42
CA MET A 349 -37.61 8.73 4.64
C MET A 349 -38.71 9.76 4.91
N ASP A 350 -38.47 11.04 4.63
CA ASP A 350 -39.47 12.11 4.80
C ASP A 350 -40.63 11.93 3.81
N MET A 351 -40.32 11.57 2.55
CA MET A 351 -41.33 11.39 1.50
C MET A 351 -42.15 10.12 1.63
N PHE A 352 -41.53 9.00 2.01
CA PHE A 352 -42.15 7.65 1.94
C PHE A 352 -42.27 6.97 3.32
N GLY A 353 -41.88 7.65 4.39
CA GLY A 353 -41.87 7.13 5.76
C GLY A 353 -40.57 6.40 6.13
N SER A 354 -40.39 6.14 7.42
CA SER A 354 -39.12 5.61 7.97
C SER A 354 -38.69 4.27 7.36
N ALA A 355 -39.63 3.39 7.02
CA ALA A 355 -39.35 2.10 6.38
C ALA A 355 -38.68 2.22 5.00
N ALA A 356 -38.80 3.39 4.35
CA ALA A 356 -38.16 3.64 3.07
C ALA A 356 -36.62 3.68 3.14
N LEU A 357 -36.03 3.81 4.34
CA LEU A 357 -34.58 3.68 4.55
C LEU A 357 -34.04 2.38 3.96
N PHE A 358 -34.69 1.24 4.25
CA PHE A 358 -34.21 -0.06 3.78
C PHE A 358 -34.50 -0.29 2.30
N ALA A 359 -35.57 0.30 1.75
CA ALA A 359 -35.80 0.31 0.31
C ALA A 359 -34.72 1.11 -0.43
N PHE A 360 -34.34 2.27 0.12
CA PHE A 360 -33.22 3.07 -0.38
C PHE A 360 -31.91 2.27 -0.39
N ILE A 361 -31.54 1.65 0.74
CA ILE A 361 -30.35 0.79 0.82
C ILE A 361 -30.40 -0.36 -0.20
N SER A 362 -31.56 -1.02 -0.36
CA SER A 362 -31.74 -2.10 -1.33
C SER A 362 -31.54 -1.62 -2.77
N ILE A 363 -32.18 -0.51 -3.15
CA ILE A 363 -32.07 0.07 -4.50
C ILE A 363 -30.63 0.50 -4.79
N THR A 364 -29.98 1.19 -3.85
CA THR A 364 -28.58 1.61 -3.99
C THR A 364 -27.63 0.40 -4.06
N ALA A 365 -27.89 -0.66 -3.31
CA ALA A 365 -27.12 -1.90 -3.44
C ALA A 365 -27.34 -2.56 -4.83
N MET A 366 -28.57 -2.54 -5.36
CA MET A 366 -28.86 -3.06 -6.69
C MET A 366 -28.20 -2.24 -7.81
N THR A 367 -28.11 -0.91 -7.68
CA THR A 367 -27.37 -0.08 -8.64
C THR A 367 -25.88 -0.37 -8.59
N LEU A 368 -25.29 -0.54 -7.39
CA LEU A 368 -23.90 -0.98 -7.23
C LEU A 368 -23.68 -2.36 -7.88
N LEU A 369 -24.58 -3.32 -7.64
CA LEU A 369 -24.50 -4.66 -8.22
C LEU A 369 -24.46 -4.63 -9.75
N ALA A 370 -25.32 -3.81 -10.37
CA ALA A 370 -25.32 -3.63 -11.82
C ALA A 370 -24.00 -3.04 -12.34
N LEU A 371 -23.41 -2.08 -11.62
CA LEU A 371 -22.12 -1.49 -11.96
C LEU A 371 -20.96 -2.50 -11.81
N ILE A 372 -20.96 -3.33 -10.77
CA ILE A 372 -19.95 -4.39 -10.58
C ILE A 372 -20.00 -5.37 -11.76
N ILE A 373 -21.19 -5.89 -12.07
CA ILE A 373 -21.39 -6.84 -13.19
C ILE A 373 -20.98 -6.19 -14.52
N GLY A 374 -21.36 -4.93 -14.74
CA GLY A 374 -20.99 -4.19 -15.95
C GLY A 374 -19.47 -3.99 -16.13
N ASN A 375 -18.73 -3.81 -15.04
CA ASN A 375 -17.26 -3.70 -15.09
C ASN A 375 -16.57 -5.06 -15.28
N MET A 376 -17.15 -6.15 -14.76
CA MET A 376 -16.60 -7.51 -14.96
C MET A 376 -16.57 -7.92 -16.43
N PHE A 377 -17.47 -7.40 -17.27
CA PHE A 377 -17.44 -7.66 -18.71
C PHE A 377 -16.36 -6.87 -19.46
N LYS A 378 -15.78 -5.84 -18.84
CA LYS A 378 -14.80 -4.95 -19.49
C LYS A 378 -13.35 -5.29 -19.16
N GLN A 379 -13.11 -5.94 -18.01
CA GLN A 379 -11.76 -6.22 -17.53
C GLN A 379 -11.65 -7.68 -17.06
N PRO A 380 -10.61 -8.42 -17.48
CA PRO A 380 -10.33 -9.75 -16.94
C PRO A 380 -10.01 -9.67 -15.43
N ALA A 381 -10.18 -10.79 -14.73
CA ALA A 381 -9.81 -10.87 -13.32
C ALA A 381 -8.30 -10.99 -13.22
N LEU A 382 -7.71 -10.40 -12.17
CA LEU A 382 -6.39 -10.86 -11.73
C LEU A 382 -6.51 -12.32 -11.24
N PRO A 383 -5.60 -13.21 -11.67
CA PRO A 383 -5.44 -14.54 -11.10
C PRO A 383 -5.35 -14.48 -9.56
N ARG A 384 -5.72 -15.56 -8.87
CA ARG A 384 -5.86 -15.54 -7.40
C ARG A 384 -4.52 -15.41 -6.67
N ASP A 385 -3.53 -16.09 -7.21
CA ASP A 385 -2.11 -16.05 -6.89
C ASP A 385 -1.51 -14.64 -7.04
N ALA A 386 -2.05 -13.84 -7.94
CA ALA A 386 -1.66 -12.45 -8.17
C ALA A 386 -2.39 -11.42 -7.26
N GLN A 387 -3.33 -11.84 -6.42
CA GLN A 387 -4.10 -10.94 -5.56
C GLN A 387 -3.40 -10.69 -4.23
N GLU A 388 -3.50 -9.46 -3.74
CA GLU A 388 -2.96 -9.09 -2.44
C GLU A 388 -3.71 -9.75 -1.28
N ASN A 389 -3.05 -9.87 -0.14
CA ASN A 389 -3.76 -10.30 1.06
C ASN A 389 -4.77 -9.22 1.49
N PHE A 390 -5.99 -9.65 1.81
CA PHE A 390 -7.01 -8.75 2.33
C PHE A 390 -6.62 -8.25 3.72
N ILE A 391 -6.56 -6.93 3.86
CA ILE A 391 -6.35 -6.28 5.15
C ILE A 391 -7.57 -5.44 5.48
N MET A 392 -8.11 -5.70 6.68
CA MET A 392 -9.23 -4.92 7.20
C MET A 392 -8.77 -3.51 7.53
N GLN A 393 -9.48 -2.54 6.97
CA GLN A 393 -9.28 -1.13 7.25
C GLN A 393 -10.63 -0.45 7.45
N THR A 394 -10.64 0.47 8.39
CA THR A 394 -11.77 1.38 8.59
C THR A 394 -11.35 2.76 8.08
N PRO A 395 -12.29 3.61 7.69
CA PRO A 395 -12.00 5.00 7.36
C PRO A 395 -11.68 5.73 8.67
N SER A 396 -10.50 5.50 9.24
CA SER A 396 -10.07 6.10 10.51
C SER A 396 -9.29 7.38 10.27
N GLY A 397 -8.43 7.49 9.26
CA GLY A 397 -7.67 8.71 8.95
C GLY A 397 -6.88 8.57 7.64
N VAL A 398 -6.04 9.57 7.34
CA VAL A 398 -5.14 9.49 6.16
C VAL A 398 -4.16 8.36 6.38
N ALA A 399 -4.17 7.42 5.42
CA ALA A 399 -3.09 6.51 5.10
C ALA A 399 -2.39 5.89 6.31
N SER A 400 -2.85 4.70 6.70
CA SER A 400 -2.21 3.95 7.77
C SER A 400 -0.92 3.33 7.23
N GLU A 401 0.22 3.96 7.50
CA GLU A 401 1.56 3.39 7.28
C GLU A 401 1.73 1.99 7.92
N LEU A 402 0.86 1.65 8.88
CA LEU A 402 0.75 0.31 9.48
C LEU A 402 0.23 -0.79 8.53
N ASP A 403 -0.32 -0.43 7.37
CA ASP A 403 -0.85 -1.39 6.41
C ASP A 403 0.24 -2.38 5.98
N PRO A 404 0.08 -3.71 6.15
CA PRO A 404 1.02 -4.73 5.69
C PRO A 404 1.42 -4.72 4.21
N ARG A 405 0.78 -3.90 3.38
CA ARG A 405 1.08 -3.78 1.95
C ARG A 405 2.02 -2.63 1.60
N THR A 406 2.11 -1.57 2.40
CA THR A 406 3.03 -0.44 2.13
C THR A 406 4.50 -0.89 2.18
N GLN A 407 5.40 -0.27 1.41
CA GLN A 407 6.83 -0.52 1.63
C GLN A 407 7.21 -0.13 3.06
N TYR A 408 7.92 -1.01 3.75
CA TYR A 408 8.51 -0.67 5.04
C TYR A 408 9.80 0.09 4.75
N ALA A 409 9.81 1.40 5.01
CA ALA A 409 11.06 2.15 5.03
C ALA A 409 11.87 1.67 6.24
N GLN A 410 12.85 0.81 6.01
CA GLN A 410 13.79 0.46 7.07
C GLN A 410 14.54 1.75 7.45
N PRO A 411 14.59 2.12 8.74
CA PRO A 411 15.50 3.17 9.15
C PRO A 411 16.93 2.76 8.74
N SER A 412 17.67 3.68 8.12
CA SER A 412 19.03 3.43 7.59
C SER A 412 19.97 2.83 8.63
N PHE A 413 19.72 3.12 9.91
CA PHE A 413 20.31 2.44 11.05
C PHE A 413 19.37 2.53 12.27
N GLU A 414 19.34 1.50 13.11
CA GLU A 414 18.69 1.52 14.41
C GLU A 414 19.40 2.50 15.36
N GLN A 415 18.65 3.41 15.97
CA GLN A 415 19.16 4.29 17.03
C GLN A 415 19.40 3.51 18.33
N THR A 416 20.58 2.90 18.44
CA THR A 416 21.07 2.27 19.67
C THR A 416 21.90 3.26 20.51
N SER A 417 22.10 2.95 21.79
CA SER A 417 22.93 3.77 22.67
C SER A 417 24.38 3.83 22.17
N GLU A 418 24.84 2.74 21.55
CA GLU A 418 26.15 2.61 20.92
C GLU A 418 26.28 3.51 19.68
N VAL A 419 25.25 3.57 18.84
CA VAL A 419 25.18 4.47 17.68
C VAL A 419 25.18 5.93 18.11
N GLU A 420 24.36 6.31 19.10
CA GLU A 420 24.35 7.70 19.60
C GLU A 420 25.73 8.11 20.16
N VAL A 421 26.38 7.20 20.88
CA VAL A 421 27.76 7.42 21.36
C VAL A 421 28.74 7.52 20.19
N ALA A 422 28.66 6.64 19.19
CA ALA A 422 29.56 6.65 18.05
C ALA A 422 29.42 7.89 17.18
N ILE A 423 28.20 8.34 16.89
CA ILE A 423 27.93 9.61 16.18
C ILE A 423 28.50 10.79 17.00
N SER A 424 28.24 10.83 18.31
CA SER A 424 28.77 11.89 19.17
C SER A 424 30.30 11.88 19.29
N LEU A 425 30.91 10.70 19.15
CA LEU A 425 32.36 10.49 19.17
C LEU A 425 32.98 10.85 17.83
N ALA A 426 32.36 10.49 16.72
CA ALA A 426 32.80 10.80 15.37
C ALA A 426 32.93 12.31 15.16
N ALA A 427 31.95 13.09 15.63
CA ALA A 427 31.98 14.55 15.60
C ALA A 427 33.20 15.18 16.34
N LYS A 428 33.87 14.43 17.22
CA LYS A 428 35.06 14.91 17.97
C LYS A 428 36.35 14.22 17.54
N ASN A 429 36.28 12.95 17.15
CA ASN A 429 37.41 12.11 16.78
C ASN A 429 36.92 10.95 15.88
N PRO A 430 36.90 11.15 14.55
CA PRO A 430 36.47 10.15 13.57
C PRO A 430 37.22 8.82 13.71
N ALA A 431 38.54 8.87 13.91
CA ALA A 431 39.36 7.67 14.06
C ALA A 431 38.98 6.84 15.30
N ALA A 432 38.54 7.48 16.39
CA ALA A 432 38.07 6.77 17.57
C ALA A 432 36.73 6.07 17.32
N ALA A 433 35.84 6.68 16.52
CA ALA A 433 34.58 6.07 16.11
C ALA A 433 34.79 4.86 15.20
N VAL A 434 35.70 4.94 14.22
CA VAL A 434 36.07 3.79 13.38
C VAL A 434 36.66 2.63 14.20
N ASN A 435 37.52 2.94 15.19
CA ASN A 435 38.07 1.90 16.09
C ASN A 435 36.99 1.28 17.00
N MET A 436 35.99 2.07 17.39
CA MET A 436 34.81 1.57 18.12
C MET A 436 34.02 0.60 17.24
N ALA A 437 33.76 0.96 15.98
CA ALA A 437 33.13 0.07 14.99
C ALA A 437 33.88 -1.25 14.83
N LYS A 438 35.19 -1.17 14.60
CA LYS A 438 36.08 -2.33 14.50
C LYS A 438 36.01 -3.23 15.74
N SER A 439 36.01 -2.64 16.93
CA SER A 439 35.98 -3.40 18.18
C SER A 439 34.60 -4.04 18.42
N LEU A 440 33.53 -3.38 17.97
CA LEU A 440 32.16 -3.87 18.09
C LEU A 440 31.89 -5.03 17.14
N ALA A 441 32.44 -5.00 15.91
CA ALA A 441 32.34 -6.07 14.93
C ALA A 441 32.74 -7.45 15.47
N ILE A 442 33.78 -7.50 16.33
CA ILE A 442 34.23 -8.76 16.96
C ILE A 442 33.24 -9.27 18.01
N ARG A 443 32.51 -8.36 18.68
CA ARG A 443 31.71 -8.67 19.87
C ARG A 443 30.23 -8.83 19.57
N ASP A 444 29.71 -8.05 18.64
CA ASP A 444 28.31 -7.96 18.26
C ASP A 444 28.20 -7.59 16.77
N PRO A 445 28.26 -8.60 15.86
CA PRO A 445 28.30 -8.38 14.43
C PRO A 445 27.08 -7.61 13.89
N ASN A 446 25.88 -7.89 14.40
CA ASN A 446 24.64 -7.22 13.95
C ASN A 446 24.67 -5.71 14.24
N ASN A 447 25.15 -5.34 15.42
CA ASN A 447 25.25 -3.94 15.81
C ASN A 447 26.42 -3.23 15.11
N ALA A 448 27.37 -3.97 14.54
CA ALA A 448 28.48 -3.40 13.78
C ALA A 448 28.06 -2.89 12.40
N SER A 449 27.18 -3.61 11.67
CA SER A 449 26.56 -3.08 10.44
C SER A 449 25.76 -1.82 10.71
N ASN A 450 24.96 -1.84 11.77
CA ASN A 450 24.18 -0.70 12.22
C ASN A 450 25.06 0.53 12.55
N LEU A 451 26.20 0.29 13.20
CA LEU A 451 27.16 1.34 13.52
C LEU A 451 27.94 1.82 12.28
N ALA A 452 28.22 0.94 11.32
CA ALA A 452 28.87 1.30 10.07
C ALA A 452 27.98 2.25 9.25
N ALA A 453 26.70 1.89 9.09
CA ALA A 453 25.67 2.73 8.48
C ALA A 453 25.53 4.10 9.17
N ALA A 454 25.50 4.13 10.49
CA ALA A 454 25.41 5.40 11.23
C ALA A 454 26.65 6.28 11.10
N LEU A 455 27.83 5.68 10.90
CA LEU A 455 29.08 6.40 10.73
C LEU A 455 29.30 6.86 9.29
N SER A 456 28.79 6.15 8.28
CA SER A 456 28.90 6.55 6.88
C SER A 456 28.12 7.82 6.56
N THR A 457 27.09 8.16 7.35
CA THR A 457 26.34 9.42 7.17
C THR A 457 27.09 10.66 7.68
N ILE A 458 28.35 10.52 8.10
CA ILE A 458 29.17 11.60 8.65
C ILE A 458 30.26 11.94 7.62
N ASP A 459 30.21 13.16 7.08
CA ASP A 459 31.11 13.62 6.01
C ASP A 459 32.61 13.44 6.31
N GLU A 460 33.02 13.48 7.58
CA GLU A 460 34.43 13.29 7.96
C GLU A 460 34.91 11.82 8.00
N ILE A 461 34.02 10.86 7.76
CA ILE A 461 34.32 9.43 7.77
C ILE A 461 34.45 8.92 6.33
N ASP A 462 35.66 8.46 6.02
CA ASP A 462 35.99 7.74 4.79
C ASP A 462 35.41 6.31 4.85
N ILE A 463 34.49 6.02 3.93
CA ILE A 463 33.75 4.75 3.86
C ILE A 463 34.67 3.57 3.53
N SER A 464 35.61 3.73 2.60
CA SER A 464 36.56 2.68 2.20
C SER A 464 37.47 2.29 3.38
N ARG A 465 37.93 3.27 4.15
CA ARG A 465 38.72 3.03 5.37
C ARG A 465 37.90 2.43 6.49
N LEU A 466 36.64 2.84 6.64
CA LEU A 466 35.71 2.26 7.62
C LEU A 466 35.45 0.79 7.30
N TYR A 467 35.13 0.49 6.04
CA TYR A 467 34.96 -0.85 5.50
C TYR A 467 36.17 -1.72 5.80
N GLN A 468 37.36 -1.31 5.33
CA GLN A 468 38.63 -2.03 5.56
C GLN A 468 38.89 -2.29 7.05
N SER A 469 38.61 -1.31 7.91
CA SER A 469 38.87 -1.43 9.34
C SER A 469 37.98 -2.47 10.01
N ILE A 470 36.71 -2.56 9.60
CA ILE A 470 35.74 -3.51 10.12
C ILE A 470 36.00 -4.91 9.55
N THR A 471 36.16 -5.03 8.23
CA THR A 471 36.36 -6.34 7.56
C THR A 471 37.70 -6.98 7.92
N ALA A 472 38.73 -6.19 8.20
CA ALA A 472 39.99 -6.73 8.74
C ALA A 472 39.84 -7.38 10.13
N ALA A 473 38.79 -7.04 10.89
CA ALA A 473 38.49 -7.63 12.19
C ALA A 473 37.45 -8.75 12.12
N ALA A 474 36.50 -8.67 11.18
CA ALA A 474 35.45 -9.64 10.93
C ALA A 474 35.27 -9.84 9.41
N PRO A 475 36.12 -10.65 8.74
CA PRO A 475 36.07 -10.85 7.30
C PRO A 475 34.73 -11.42 6.81
N GLU A 476 34.09 -12.25 7.65
CA GLU A 476 32.76 -12.85 7.38
C GLU A 476 31.63 -11.82 7.24
N MET A 477 31.85 -10.57 7.65
CA MET A 477 30.87 -9.48 7.57
C MET A 477 31.05 -8.59 6.33
N SER A 478 31.98 -8.92 5.42
CA SER A 478 32.34 -8.09 4.26
C SER A 478 31.13 -7.65 3.42
N ILE A 479 30.21 -8.57 3.12
CA ILE A 479 28.99 -8.28 2.34
C ILE A 479 28.05 -7.38 3.14
N HIS A 480 27.69 -7.77 4.37
CA HIS A 480 26.74 -7.02 5.21
C HIS A 480 27.21 -5.61 5.59
N ILE A 481 28.52 -5.37 5.66
CA ILE A 481 29.07 -4.04 5.91
C ILE A 481 29.04 -3.21 4.63
N ALA A 482 29.35 -3.80 3.47
CA ALA A 482 29.24 -3.11 2.18
C ALA A 482 27.81 -2.62 1.97
N GLU A 483 26.82 -3.51 2.08
CA GLU A 483 25.39 -3.19 1.98
C GLU A 483 24.96 -2.11 2.98
N ALA A 484 25.41 -2.19 4.24
CA ALA A 484 25.05 -1.21 5.26
C ALA A 484 25.61 0.19 4.97
N LEU A 485 26.82 0.28 4.41
CA LEU A 485 27.46 1.54 4.06
C LEU A 485 26.81 2.18 2.84
N THR A 486 26.56 1.39 1.78
CA THR A 486 25.98 1.87 0.52
C THR A 486 24.52 2.23 0.68
N ASN A 487 23.74 1.47 1.46
CA ASN A 487 22.35 1.83 1.78
C ASN A 487 22.23 3.13 2.59
N ALA A 488 23.17 3.38 3.51
CA ALA A 488 23.14 4.58 4.34
C ALA A 488 23.71 5.82 3.64
N SER A 489 24.67 5.63 2.72
CA SER A 489 25.33 6.70 1.96
C SER A 489 25.44 6.34 0.47
N PRO A 490 24.33 6.34 -0.30
CA PRO A 490 24.32 5.96 -1.72
C PRO A 490 25.28 6.77 -2.59
N GLU A 491 25.47 8.06 -2.27
CA GLU A 491 26.33 9.00 -3.01
C GLU A 491 27.83 8.61 -2.98
N GLN A 492 28.22 7.70 -2.09
CA GLN A 492 29.60 7.24 -1.91
C GLN A 492 29.79 5.77 -2.34
N ALA A 493 28.79 5.16 -2.98
CA ALA A 493 28.85 3.77 -3.42
C ALA A 493 29.93 3.53 -4.48
N ASP A 494 30.07 4.45 -5.45
CA ASP A 494 31.07 4.38 -6.52
C ASP A 494 32.50 4.27 -5.96
N GLU A 495 32.82 5.08 -4.94
CA GLU A 495 34.15 5.09 -4.30
C GLU A 495 34.45 3.75 -3.61
N LEU A 496 33.43 3.12 -3.03
CA LEU A 496 33.58 1.82 -2.38
C LEU A 496 33.74 0.70 -3.41
N VAL A 497 32.95 0.69 -4.49
CA VAL A 497 33.04 -0.32 -5.56
C VAL A 497 34.39 -0.24 -6.28
N ASP A 498 34.86 0.95 -6.64
CA ASP A 498 36.18 1.18 -7.24
C ASP A 498 37.31 0.68 -6.34
N TRP A 499 37.21 0.95 -5.03
CA TRP A 499 38.20 0.49 -4.07
C TRP A 499 38.18 -1.04 -3.89
N ILE A 500 37.00 -1.67 -3.82
CA ILE A 500 36.87 -3.13 -3.66
C ILE A 500 37.42 -3.87 -4.86
N THR A 501 37.09 -3.42 -6.07
CA THR A 501 37.55 -4.02 -7.33
C THR A 501 39.07 -3.91 -7.49
N THR A 502 39.68 -2.83 -6.99
CA THR A 502 41.15 -2.65 -7.03
C THR A 502 41.90 -3.47 -5.97
N GLU A 503 41.40 -3.53 -4.73
CA GLU A 503 42.15 -4.08 -3.58
C GLU A 503 41.76 -5.53 -3.21
N TYR A 504 40.61 -6.04 -3.67
CA TYR A 504 40.08 -7.38 -3.34
C TYR A 504 39.62 -8.21 -4.56
N PRO A 505 40.53 -8.54 -5.50
CA PRO A 505 40.20 -9.25 -6.74
C PRO A 505 39.57 -10.64 -6.52
N ASP A 506 39.90 -11.37 -5.44
CA ASP A 506 39.40 -12.74 -5.26
C ASP A 506 37.95 -12.84 -4.70
N GLN A 507 37.30 -11.72 -4.31
CA GLN A 507 35.99 -11.73 -3.63
C GLN A 507 35.02 -10.63 -4.07
N PHE A 508 35.39 -9.77 -5.03
CA PHE A 508 34.59 -8.59 -5.35
C PHE A 508 33.25 -8.94 -6.01
N THR A 509 33.14 -10.00 -6.84
CA THR A 509 31.90 -10.33 -7.57
C THR A 509 30.71 -10.43 -6.62
N ASN A 510 30.83 -11.21 -5.55
CA ASN A 510 29.76 -11.37 -4.56
C ASN A 510 29.44 -10.06 -3.81
N ILE A 511 30.43 -9.21 -3.57
CA ILE A 511 30.25 -7.96 -2.83
C ILE A 511 29.63 -6.89 -3.73
N VAL A 512 30.11 -6.73 -4.97
CA VAL A 512 29.57 -5.79 -5.96
C VAL A 512 28.14 -6.16 -6.32
N VAL A 513 27.84 -7.44 -6.55
CA VAL A 513 26.45 -7.88 -6.81
C VAL A 513 25.55 -7.61 -5.61
N ALA A 514 26.03 -7.80 -4.38
CA ALA A 514 25.26 -7.45 -3.18
C ALA A 514 25.02 -5.93 -3.07
N ILE A 515 26.03 -5.10 -3.36
CA ILE A 515 25.89 -3.64 -3.41
C ILE A 515 24.87 -3.25 -4.49
N ALA A 516 24.99 -3.76 -5.71
CA ALA A 516 24.10 -3.48 -6.83
C ALA A 516 22.64 -3.86 -6.50
N ASN A 517 22.41 -5.05 -5.94
CA ASN A 517 21.08 -5.49 -5.51
C ASN A 517 20.51 -4.63 -4.37
N SER A 518 21.37 -4.07 -3.50
CA SER A 518 20.93 -3.15 -2.44
C SER A 518 20.55 -1.76 -2.97
N MET A 519 20.90 -1.44 -4.22
CA MET A 519 20.70 -0.13 -4.85
C MET A 519 19.92 -0.26 -6.18
N PRO A 520 18.60 -0.50 -6.16
CA PRO A 520 17.82 -0.83 -7.36
C PRO A 520 17.89 0.24 -8.46
N ASP A 521 17.95 1.52 -8.09
CA ASP A 521 17.95 2.64 -9.04
C ASP A 521 19.33 2.82 -9.72
N ASN A 522 20.42 2.43 -9.06
CA ASN A 522 21.80 2.65 -9.52
C ASN A 522 22.59 1.33 -9.67
N GLY A 523 21.93 0.18 -9.58
CA GLY A 523 22.60 -1.13 -9.53
C GLY A 523 23.37 -1.44 -10.80
N ILE A 524 22.83 -1.04 -11.96
CA ILE A 524 23.51 -1.14 -13.26
C ILE A 524 24.80 -0.32 -13.26
N ASP A 525 24.80 0.89 -12.72
CA ASP A 525 26.00 1.75 -12.66
C ASP A 525 27.12 1.08 -11.84
N MET A 526 26.76 0.38 -10.76
CA MET A 526 27.73 -0.35 -9.93
C MET A 526 28.35 -1.54 -10.68
N ILE A 527 27.52 -2.25 -11.46
CA ILE A 527 27.94 -3.41 -12.26
C ILE A 527 28.82 -2.96 -13.44
N GLU A 528 28.44 -1.86 -14.10
CA GLU A 528 29.24 -1.23 -15.17
C GLU A 528 30.59 -0.75 -14.65
N LEU A 529 30.62 -0.02 -13.53
CA LEU A 529 31.86 0.46 -12.92
C LEU A 529 32.81 -0.70 -12.57
N ALA A 530 32.26 -1.80 -12.04
CA ALA A 530 33.05 -2.99 -11.76
C ALA A 530 33.56 -3.64 -13.05
N ALA A 531 32.72 -3.74 -14.09
CA ALA A 531 33.11 -4.27 -15.39
C ALA A 531 34.28 -3.47 -16.00
N GLU A 532 34.23 -2.14 -15.97
CA GLU A 532 35.30 -1.26 -16.47
C GLU A 532 36.66 -1.57 -15.81
N ASN A 533 36.65 -1.87 -14.51
CA ASN A 533 37.85 -2.23 -13.76
C ASN A 533 38.35 -3.66 -14.03
N MET A 534 37.50 -4.54 -14.58
CA MET A 534 37.78 -5.98 -14.73
C MET A 534 38.14 -6.43 -16.14
N VAL A 535 37.66 -5.74 -17.19
CA VAL A 535 37.71 -6.24 -18.58
C VAL A 535 39.13 -6.62 -19.05
N GLU A 536 40.17 -5.94 -18.54
CA GLU A 536 41.55 -6.25 -18.94
C GLU A 536 42.18 -7.44 -18.20
N GLU A 537 41.78 -7.72 -16.95
CA GLU A 537 42.43 -8.73 -16.09
C GLU A 537 41.58 -9.99 -15.83
N TYR A 538 40.23 -9.88 -15.79
CA TYR A 538 39.32 -10.94 -15.35
C TYR A 538 38.03 -11.06 -16.21
N PRO A 539 38.14 -11.41 -17.51
CA PRO A 539 36.99 -11.45 -18.41
C PRO A 539 35.97 -12.56 -18.08
N GLU A 540 36.38 -13.68 -17.47
CA GLU A 540 35.45 -14.76 -17.07
C GLU A 540 34.56 -14.35 -15.89
N GLU A 541 35.03 -13.46 -15.00
CA GLU A 541 34.29 -13.02 -13.82
C GLU A 541 33.17 -12.02 -14.17
N LEU A 542 33.25 -11.35 -15.33
CA LEU A 542 32.20 -10.49 -15.86
C LEU A 542 30.90 -11.26 -16.11
N LEU A 543 31.02 -12.45 -16.72
CA LEU A 543 29.88 -13.31 -17.02
C LEU A 543 29.26 -13.86 -15.75
N GLU A 544 30.08 -14.29 -14.79
CA GLU A 544 29.61 -14.76 -13.48
C GLU A 544 28.87 -13.65 -12.71
N MET A 545 29.41 -12.42 -12.71
CA MET A 545 28.77 -11.26 -12.09
C MET A 545 27.42 -10.95 -12.74
N THR A 546 27.36 -10.97 -14.07
CA THR A 546 26.14 -10.69 -14.85
C THR A 546 25.07 -11.74 -14.57
N ASP A 547 25.43 -13.02 -14.62
CA ASP A 547 24.52 -14.13 -14.31
C ASP A 547 24.00 -14.05 -12.87
N GLN A 548 24.88 -13.78 -11.89
CA GLN A 548 24.49 -13.67 -10.49
C GLN A 548 23.57 -12.47 -10.24
N TYR A 549 23.85 -11.31 -10.85
CA TYR A 549 23.00 -10.13 -10.74
C TYR A 549 21.63 -10.37 -11.40
N MET A 550 21.60 -10.90 -12.62
CA MET A 550 20.36 -11.16 -13.35
C MET A 550 19.51 -12.27 -12.71
N THR A 551 20.14 -13.33 -12.18
CA THR A 551 19.43 -14.38 -11.43
C THR A 551 18.82 -13.81 -10.15
N ASN A 552 19.53 -12.94 -9.43
CA ASN A 552 18.99 -12.27 -8.26
C ASN A 552 17.83 -11.35 -8.63
N LEU A 553 17.96 -10.56 -9.72
CA LEU A 553 16.89 -9.72 -10.25
C LEU A 553 15.66 -10.56 -10.65
N SER A 554 15.87 -11.68 -11.33
CA SER A 554 14.82 -12.63 -11.73
C SER A 554 14.07 -13.18 -10.51
N ASN A 555 14.80 -13.66 -9.50
CA ASN A 555 14.21 -14.11 -8.24
C ASN A 555 13.43 -12.98 -7.53
N LEU A 556 13.95 -11.75 -7.52
CA LEU A 556 13.27 -10.59 -6.95
C LEU A 556 11.98 -10.28 -7.70
N LEU A 557 11.99 -10.28 -9.04
CA LEU A 557 10.82 -10.06 -9.89
C LEU A 557 9.78 -11.17 -9.74
N ASP A 558 10.22 -12.40 -9.47
CA ASP A 558 9.35 -13.53 -9.18
C ASP A 558 8.57 -13.37 -7.87
N GLU A 559 9.17 -12.72 -6.89
CA GLU A 559 8.50 -12.36 -5.64
C GLU A 559 7.62 -11.11 -5.75
N MET A 560 7.78 -10.30 -6.80
CA MET A 560 7.02 -9.07 -7.00
C MET A 560 5.59 -9.31 -7.48
N ARG A 561 4.71 -8.37 -7.13
CA ARG A 561 3.32 -8.34 -7.60
C ARG A 561 3.31 -8.00 -9.09
N PRO A 562 2.33 -8.47 -9.88
CA PRO A 562 2.33 -8.23 -11.32
C PRO A 562 2.44 -6.75 -11.71
N VAL A 563 1.76 -5.87 -10.97
CA VAL A 563 1.81 -4.42 -11.19
C VAL A 563 3.22 -3.87 -10.96
N ASP A 564 3.89 -4.30 -9.89
CA ASP A 564 5.24 -3.85 -9.58
C ASP A 564 6.26 -4.45 -10.56
N ARG A 565 6.10 -5.73 -10.94
CA ARG A 565 6.95 -6.40 -11.94
C ARG A 565 6.93 -5.68 -13.28
N THR A 566 5.74 -5.30 -13.77
CA THR A 566 5.61 -4.53 -15.02
C THR A 566 6.19 -3.13 -14.92
N ALA A 567 6.17 -2.52 -13.73
CA ALA A 567 6.68 -1.17 -13.53
C ALA A 567 8.19 -1.12 -13.28
N ALA A 568 8.78 -2.18 -12.74
CA ALA A 568 10.22 -2.36 -12.64
C ALA A 568 10.93 -2.41 -14.01
N ALA A 569 10.18 -2.29 -15.11
CA ALA A 569 10.70 -2.20 -16.48
C ALA A 569 11.73 -3.30 -16.80
N SER A 570 11.53 -4.50 -16.25
CA SER A 570 12.50 -5.60 -16.28
C SER A 570 13.08 -5.89 -17.67
N GLU A 571 12.27 -5.76 -18.72
CA GLU A 571 12.72 -5.88 -20.12
C GLU A 571 13.69 -4.78 -20.54
N GLN A 572 13.42 -3.53 -20.17
CA GLN A 572 14.34 -2.41 -20.41
C GLN A 572 15.58 -2.49 -19.54
N THR A 573 15.44 -2.86 -18.26
CA THR A 573 16.58 -3.02 -17.34
C THR A 573 17.53 -4.10 -17.83
N ALA A 574 17.01 -5.23 -18.32
CA ALA A 574 17.80 -6.31 -18.91
C ALA A 574 18.53 -5.85 -20.18
N ALA A 575 17.84 -5.15 -21.07
CA ALA A 575 18.42 -4.62 -22.30
C ALA A 575 19.45 -3.51 -22.06
N GLU A 576 19.21 -2.63 -21.07
CA GLU A 576 20.12 -1.57 -20.67
C GLU A 576 21.40 -2.15 -20.08
N LEU A 577 21.29 -3.08 -19.13
CA LEU A 577 22.44 -3.77 -18.56
C LEU A 577 23.25 -4.46 -19.66
N TYR A 578 22.59 -5.22 -20.53
CA TYR A 578 23.23 -5.86 -21.68
C TYR A 578 23.99 -4.86 -22.55
N SER A 579 23.36 -3.74 -22.90
CA SER A 579 23.97 -2.73 -23.77
C SER A 579 25.21 -2.11 -23.13
N ARG A 580 25.13 -1.69 -21.86
CA ARG A 580 26.27 -1.07 -21.16
C ARG A 580 27.44 -2.03 -20.99
N LEU A 581 27.16 -3.29 -20.63
CA LEU A 581 28.22 -4.30 -20.51
C LEU A 581 28.85 -4.66 -21.86
N THR A 582 28.06 -4.63 -22.95
CA THR A 582 28.57 -4.83 -24.31
C THR A 582 29.49 -3.68 -24.75
N ASP A 583 29.19 -2.44 -24.36
CA ASP A 583 30.06 -1.29 -24.64
C ASP A 583 31.42 -1.43 -23.94
N VAL A 584 31.42 -2.01 -22.74
CA VAL A 584 32.62 -2.28 -21.93
C VAL A 584 33.40 -3.49 -22.47
N SER A 585 32.73 -4.58 -22.85
CA SER A 585 33.33 -5.81 -23.41
C SER A 585 32.63 -6.28 -24.70
N PRO A 586 32.93 -5.67 -25.87
CA PRO A 586 32.28 -6.03 -27.13
C PRO A 586 32.54 -7.48 -27.56
N GLU A 587 33.69 -8.04 -27.16
CA GLU A 587 34.09 -9.42 -27.51
C GLU A 587 33.18 -10.48 -26.86
N GLN A 588 32.53 -10.15 -25.74
CA GLN A 588 31.65 -11.06 -24.99
C GLN A 588 30.16 -10.80 -25.22
N SER A 589 29.80 -9.96 -26.19
CA SER A 589 28.42 -9.54 -26.47
C SER A 589 27.43 -10.72 -26.59
N ALA A 590 27.80 -11.77 -27.33
CA ALA A 590 26.91 -12.94 -27.51
C ALA A 590 26.69 -13.72 -26.20
N GLU A 591 27.75 -13.90 -25.41
CA GLU A 591 27.70 -14.62 -24.13
C GLU A 591 26.92 -13.83 -23.07
N LEU A 592 27.06 -12.49 -23.07
CA LEU A 592 26.28 -11.59 -22.22
C LEU A 592 24.79 -11.61 -22.59
N ALA A 593 24.46 -11.55 -23.88
CA ALA A 593 23.07 -11.65 -24.34
C ALA A 593 22.42 -12.97 -23.92
N LEU A 594 23.19 -14.07 -24.01
CA LEU A 594 22.73 -15.40 -23.59
C LEU A 594 22.54 -15.46 -22.07
N ALA A 595 23.51 -15.01 -21.27
CA ALA A 595 23.42 -15.01 -19.81
C ALA A 595 22.22 -14.21 -19.29
N VAL A 596 21.97 -13.03 -19.86
CA VAL A 596 20.80 -12.20 -19.51
C VAL A 596 19.49 -12.89 -19.91
N SER A 597 19.45 -13.53 -21.08
CA SER A 597 18.25 -14.23 -21.59
C SER A 597 17.96 -15.53 -20.82
N GLU A 598 18.99 -16.27 -20.42
CA GLU A 598 18.85 -17.48 -19.60
C GLU A 598 18.36 -17.14 -18.18
N ALA A 599 18.94 -16.10 -17.57
CA ALA A 599 18.54 -15.66 -16.24
C ALA A 599 17.14 -15.00 -16.22
N LEU A 600 16.75 -14.33 -17.31
CA LEU A 600 15.48 -13.62 -17.41
C LEU A 600 14.76 -13.86 -18.75
N PRO A 601 14.19 -15.07 -18.95
CA PRO A 601 13.63 -15.48 -20.23
C PRO A 601 12.53 -14.55 -20.78
N GLU A 602 11.71 -13.98 -19.90
CA GLU A 602 10.65 -13.02 -20.27
C GLU A 602 11.17 -11.80 -21.02
N SER A 603 12.43 -11.38 -20.80
CA SER A 603 13.04 -10.21 -21.45
C SER A 603 13.89 -10.54 -22.68
N SER A 604 13.99 -11.82 -23.05
CA SER A 604 14.88 -12.29 -24.12
C SER A 604 14.58 -11.66 -25.47
N ASN A 605 13.33 -11.27 -25.75
CA ASN A 605 12.96 -10.59 -26.99
C ASN A 605 13.63 -9.21 -27.10
N VAL A 606 13.60 -8.41 -26.03
CA VAL A 606 14.19 -7.06 -26.02
C VAL A 606 15.71 -7.14 -26.01
N VAL A 607 16.28 -8.11 -25.29
CA VAL A 607 17.73 -8.38 -25.30
C VAL A 607 18.20 -8.84 -26.69
N ALA A 608 17.44 -9.71 -27.37
CA ALA A 608 17.72 -10.13 -28.74
C ALA A 608 17.69 -8.96 -29.73
N GLU A 609 16.73 -8.04 -29.59
CA GLU A 609 16.67 -6.82 -30.41
C GLU A 609 17.89 -5.91 -30.16
N ALA A 610 18.29 -5.72 -28.90
CA ALA A 610 19.48 -4.97 -28.53
C ALA A 610 20.76 -5.63 -29.07
N TYR A 611 20.86 -6.96 -29.01
CA TYR A 611 21.98 -7.74 -29.54
C TYR A 611 22.15 -7.54 -31.04
N VAL A 612 21.06 -7.68 -31.81
CA VAL A 612 21.09 -7.47 -33.27
C VAL A 612 21.44 -6.02 -33.61
N THR A 613 20.92 -5.05 -32.86
CA THR A 613 21.26 -3.63 -33.04
C THR A 613 22.75 -3.38 -32.86
N ASN A 614 23.34 -3.87 -31.77
CA ASN A 614 24.78 -3.73 -31.49
C ASN A 614 25.64 -4.43 -32.55
N LEU A 615 25.25 -5.62 -33.03
CA LEU A 615 25.94 -6.30 -34.14
C LEU A 615 25.95 -5.45 -35.42
N ILE A 616 24.80 -4.86 -35.77
CA ILE A 616 24.68 -3.99 -36.95
C ILE A 616 25.58 -2.76 -36.80
N GLU A 617 25.64 -2.15 -35.63
CA GLU A 617 26.48 -0.97 -35.37
C GLU A 617 27.98 -1.30 -35.39
N ALA A 618 28.40 -2.42 -34.80
CA ALA A 618 29.79 -2.89 -34.81
C ALA A 618 30.29 -3.20 -36.24
N GLU A 619 29.44 -3.81 -37.06
CA GLU A 619 29.75 -4.11 -38.46
C GLU A 619 29.72 -2.86 -39.37
N GLN A 620 28.92 -1.84 -39.04
CA GLN A 620 29.01 -0.53 -39.72
C GLN A 620 30.34 0.19 -39.45
N ALA A 621 31.00 -0.10 -38.32
CA ALA A 621 32.30 0.48 -37.96
C ALA A 621 33.49 -0.19 -38.68
N THR A 622 33.31 -1.40 -39.24
CA THR A 622 34.40 -2.23 -39.79
C THR A 622 34.08 -2.72 -41.21
N PRO A 623 34.82 -2.33 -42.28
CA PRO A 623 34.42 -2.67 -43.64
C PRO A 623 34.73 -4.14 -44.01
N GLY A 624 33.70 -5.00 -43.98
CA GLY A 624 33.72 -6.43 -44.34
C GLY A 624 32.45 -6.92 -45.06
N ASP A 625 32.26 -8.24 -45.20
CA ASP A 625 31.02 -8.88 -45.71
C ASP A 625 29.97 -8.91 -44.58
N THR A 626 29.48 -7.71 -44.31
CA THR A 626 28.63 -7.27 -43.18
C THR A 626 27.44 -8.19 -42.95
N THR A 627 26.78 -8.65 -44.03
CA THR A 627 25.57 -9.46 -43.94
C THR A 627 25.86 -10.90 -43.49
N ALA A 628 26.92 -11.53 -44.02
CA ALA A 628 27.24 -12.92 -43.70
C ALA A 628 27.71 -13.12 -42.24
N ASN A 629 28.39 -12.12 -41.68
CA ASN A 629 28.84 -12.14 -40.28
C ASN A 629 27.64 -12.03 -39.31
N ILE A 630 26.69 -11.14 -39.61
CA ILE A 630 25.47 -10.98 -38.81
C ILE A 630 24.61 -12.24 -38.87
N GLU A 631 24.41 -12.82 -40.06
CA GLU A 631 23.67 -14.09 -40.22
C GLU A 631 24.29 -15.21 -39.40
N THR A 632 25.63 -15.34 -39.41
CA THR A 632 26.34 -16.39 -38.66
C THR A 632 26.18 -16.21 -37.15
N ALA A 633 26.38 -14.98 -36.64
CA ALA A 633 26.26 -14.68 -35.22
C ALA A 633 24.84 -14.90 -34.69
N VAL A 634 23.82 -14.48 -35.44
CA VAL A 634 22.42 -14.66 -35.08
C VAL A 634 22.03 -16.16 -35.12
N ASN A 635 22.50 -16.91 -36.11
CA ASN A 635 22.26 -18.35 -36.19
C ASN A 635 22.86 -19.11 -34.99
N GLU A 636 24.09 -18.76 -34.57
CA GLU A 636 24.73 -19.36 -33.38
C GLU A 636 23.96 -19.03 -32.10
N TYR A 637 23.55 -17.77 -31.92
CA TYR A 637 22.78 -17.33 -30.76
C TYR A 637 21.42 -18.05 -30.64
N VAL A 638 20.65 -18.11 -31.72
CA VAL A 638 19.33 -18.78 -31.71
C VAL A 638 19.46 -20.28 -31.48
N THR A 639 20.54 -20.90 -31.98
CA THR A 639 20.84 -22.31 -31.69
C THR A 639 21.05 -22.54 -30.19
N GLN A 640 21.84 -21.68 -29.53
CA GLN A 640 22.07 -21.77 -28.08
C GLN A 640 20.78 -21.54 -27.28
N ILE A 641 19.97 -20.54 -27.66
CA ILE A 641 18.67 -20.25 -27.04
C ILE A 641 17.70 -21.43 -27.18
N ALA A 642 17.65 -22.08 -28.35
CA ALA A 642 16.81 -23.24 -28.58
C ALA A 642 17.23 -24.45 -27.70
N ASP A 643 18.51 -24.56 -27.37
CA ASP A 643 19.03 -25.61 -26.48
C ASP A 643 18.78 -25.27 -24.99
N THR A 644 18.95 -24.01 -24.58
CA THR A 644 18.84 -23.65 -23.15
C THR A 644 17.42 -23.27 -22.71
N ILE A 645 16.70 -22.46 -23.49
CA ILE A 645 15.36 -21.95 -23.17
C ILE A 645 14.36 -22.16 -24.32
N PRO A 646 14.05 -23.43 -24.66
CA PRO A 646 13.29 -23.76 -25.86
C PRO A 646 11.91 -23.10 -25.90
N GLU A 647 11.23 -22.91 -24.77
CA GLU A 647 9.88 -22.30 -24.74
C GLU A 647 9.82 -20.88 -25.35
N TYR A 648 10.94 -20.14 -25.34
CA TYR A 648 11.03 -18.76 -25.84
C TYR A 648 11.69 -18.65 -27.22
N ALA A 649 12.29 -19.73 -27.73
CA ALA A 649 13.10 -19.70 -28.95
C ALA A 649 12.34 -19.24 -30.20
N VAL A 650 11.03 -19.58 -30.29
CA VAL A 650 10.18 -19.17 -31.43
C VAL A 650 9.95 -17.66 -31.45
N ASP A 651 9.65 -17.07 -30.29
CA ASP A 651 9.36 -15.64 -30.18
C ASP A 651 10.64 -14.80 -30.40
N ILE A 652 11.77 -15.27 -29.88
CA ILE A 652 13.08 -14.65 -30.08
C ILE A 652 13.47 -14.69 -31.56
N ALA A 653 13.35 -15.86 -32.21
CA ALA A 653 13.62 -15.99 -33.64
C ALA A 653 12.71 -15.08 -34.49
N SER A 654 11.42 -14.99 -34.13
CA SER A 654 10.49 -14.07 -34.80
C SER A 654 10.91 -12.60 -34.64
N THR A 655 11.38 -12.21 -33.46
CA THR A 655 11.89 -10.85 -33.19
C THR A 655 13.13 -10.56 -34.04
N MET A 656 14.09 -11.49 -34.07
CA MET A 656 15.31 -11.35 -34.87
C MET A 656 15.06 -11.28 -36.38
N ILE A 657 14.09 -12.06 -36.91
CA ILE A 657 13.65 -11.96 -38.30
C ILE A 657 13.05 -10.57 -38.61
N GLY A 658 12.38 -9.96 -37.64
CA GLY A 658 11.86 -8.60 -37.76
C GLY A 658 12.99 -7.58 -38.00
N SER A 659 14.13 -7.76 -37.35
CA SER A 659 15.31 -6.89 -37.45
C SER A 659 16.22 -7.23 -38.64
N VAL A 660 16.39 -8.52 -38.96
CA VAL A 660 17.18 -9.04 -40.09
C VAL A 660 16.31 -10.00 -40.89
N PRO A 661 15.64 -9.55 -41.97
CA PRO A 661 14.72 -10.41 -42.71
C PRO A 661 15.37 -11.60 -43.45
N ASP A 662 16.68 -11.51 -43.76
CA ASP A 662 17.38 -12.46 -44.61
C ASP A 662 17.65 -13.82 -43.92
N ILE A 663 17.68 -13.88 -42.58
CA ILE A 663 17.86 -15.12 -41.78
C ILE A 663 16.59 -15.98 -41.67
N ALA A 664 15.44 -15.55 -42.20
CA ALA A 664 14.16 -16.22 -41.96
C ALA A 664 14.12 -17.70 -42.39
N SER A 665 14.87 -18.06 -43.44
CA SER A 665 14.97 -19.45 -43.88
C SER A 665 15.76 -20.32 -42.91
N ASP A 666 16.87 -19.79 -42.38
CA ASP A 666 17.79 -20.50 -41.49
C ASP A 666 17.16 -20.70 -40.10
N MET A 667 16.44 -19.70 -39.59
CA MET A 667 15.71 -19.77 -38.32
C MET A 667 14.69 -20.90 -38.29
N VAL A 668 13.96 -21.11 -39.39
CA VAL A 668 12.99 -22.20 -39.51
C VAL A 668 13.69 -23.55 -39.48
N GLU A 669 14.84 -23.69 -40.14
CA GLU A 669 15.62 -24.93 -40.16
C GLU A 669 16.21 -25.25 -38.77
N ILE A 670 16.72 -24.25 -38.05
CA ILE A 670 17.25 -24.39 -36.68
C ILE A 670 16.14 -24.83 -35.71
N LEU A 671 14.99 -24.17 -35.72
CA LEU A 671 13.85 -24.50 -34.84
C LEU A 671 13.22 -25.87 -35.16
N GLN A 672 13.30 -26.33 -36.42
CA GLN A 672 12.85 -27.66 -36.82
C GLN A 672 13.83 -28.78 -36.42
N CYS A 673 15.10 -28.46 -36.20
CA CYS A 673 16.11 -29.43 -35.78
C CYS A 673 16.16 -29.64 -34.26
N SER A 674 15.55 -28.76 -33.45
CA SER A 674 15.48 -28.96 -32.01
C SER A 674 14.37 -29.96 -31.65
N ASP A 675 14.67 -30.89 -30.74
CA ASP A 675 13.80 -32.04 -30.38
C ASP A 675 12.47 -31.64 -29.68
N VAL A 676 12.14 -30.34 -29.60
CA VAL A 676 11.07 -29.78 -28.74
C VAL A 676 9.82 -29.34 -29.53
N PHE A 677 9.90 -29.05 -30.83
CA PHE A 677 8.77 -28.47 -31.58
C PHE A 677 8.14 -29.42 -32.60
N ASP A 678 6.81 -29.54 -32.58
CA ASP A 678 6.01 -30.27 -33.59
C ASP A 678 5.61 -29.30 -34.73
N ASP A 679 5.60 -29.76 -35.98
CA ASP A 679 5.37 -28.97 -37.23
C ASP A 679 4.08 -28.09 -37.22
N SER A 680 3.13 -28.35 -36.30
CA SER A 680 1.89 -27.59 -36.18
C SER A 680 2.01 -26.27 -35.41
N ASP A 681 2.93 -26.15 -34.44
CA ASP A 681 3.02 -24.98 -33.55
C ASP A 681 3.68 -23.77 -34.23
N LEU A 682 4.64 -24.01 -35.12
CA LEU A 682 5.34 -22.98 -35.91
C LEU A 682 4.41 -22.19 -36.86
N SER A 683 3.27 -22.78 -37.25
CA SER A 683 2.33 -22.16 -38.19
C SER A 683 1.24 -21.29 -37.54
N MET A 684 1.03 -21.42 -36.21
CA MET A 684 -0.01 -20.69 -35.47
C MET A 684 0.49 -19.39 -34.86
N SER A 685 1.76 -19.31 -34.40
CA SER A 685 2.29 -18.14 -33.66
C SER A 685 2.30 -16.84 -34.48
N ILE A 686 2.54 -16.90 -35.80
CA ILE A 686 2.53 -15.70 -36.69
C ILE A 686 1.15 -15.01 -36.73
N LYS A 687 0.06 -15.67 -36.31
CA LYS A 687 -1.31 -15.14 -36.33
C LYS A 687 -1.90 -14.75 -34.98
N ASP A 688 -1.37 -15.27 -33.87
CA ASP A 688 -1.85 -14.95 -32.52
C ASP A 688 -0.87 -14.02 -31.82
N LYS A 689 -0.79 -12.77 -32.29
CA LYS A 689 -0.28 -11.71 -31.43
C LYS A 689 -1.36 -11.44 -30.37
N PRO A 690 -1.09 -11.60 -29.06
CA PRO A 690 -2.07 -11.23 -28.05
C PRO A 690 -2.37 -9.73 -28.19
N GLU A 691 -3.64 -9.34 -28.18
CA GLU A 691 -4.01 -7.94 -27.93
C GLU A 691 -3.62 -7.60 -26.48
N HIS A 692 -2.35 -7.23 -26.27
CA HIS A 692 -1.77 -6.61 -25.08
C HIS A 692 -2.37 -5.21 -24.84
N ASP A 693 -3.68 -5.07 -24.58
CA ASP A 693 -4.28 -3.76 -24.86
C ASP A 693 -5.32 -3.21 -23.88
N ALA A 694 -5.25 -3.56 -22.60
CA ALA A 694 -5.99 -2.78 -21.61
C ALA A 694 -5.34 -2.70 -20.23
N LEU A 695 -4.87 -3.83 -19.69
CA LEU A 695 -4.24 -3.86 -18.37
C LEU A 695 -2.83 -3.29 -18.46
N GLU A 696 -2.06 -3.74 -19.45
CA GLU A 696 -0.69 -3.30 -19.68
C GLU A 696 -0.61 -1.83 -20.11
N ALA A 697 -1.51 -1.37 -20.98
CA ALA A 697 -1.64 0.06 -21.28
C ALA A 697 -2.00 0.91 -20.05
N GLN A 698 -2.77 0.37 -19.09
CA GLN A 698 -3.06 1.05 -17.82
C GLN A 698 -1.85 1.03 -16.86
N LEU A 699 -1.05 -0.04 -16.88
CA LEU A 699 0.17 -0.21 -16.07
C LEU A 699 1.32 0.65 -16.62
N GLN A 700 1.58 0.62 -17.93
CA GLN A 700 2.51 1.52 -18.62
C GLN A 700 2.12 2.98 -18.44
N TYR A 701 0.82 3.31 -18.45
CA TYR A 701 0.38 4.66 -18.10
C TYR A 701 0.68 5.02 -16.64
N ALA A 702 0.55 4.08 -15.69
CA ALA A 702 0.93 4.31 -14.29
C ALA A 702 2.42 4.67 -14.18
N VAL A 703 3.27 3.94 -14.91
CA VAL A 703 4.72 4.19 -15.02
C VAL A 703 5.00 5.56 -15.68
N GLN A 704 4.33 5.88 -16.78
CA GLN A 704 4.57 7.13 -17.49
C GLN A 704 4.07 8.36 -16.70
N THR A 705 3.02 8.21 -15.90
CA THR A 705 2.57 9.27 -14.98
C THR A 705 3.59 9.51 -13.87
N GLN A 706 4.34 8.48 -13.45
CA GLN A 706 5.41 8.58 -12.46
C GLN A 706 6.62 9.36 -13.01
N ALA A 707 7.03 9.09 -14.25
CA ALA A 707 8.09 9.85 -14.93
C ALA A 707 7.72 11.34 -15.10
N ASP A 708 6.48 11.64 -15.53
CA ASP A 708 5.99 13.01 -15.75
C ASP A 708 5.83 13.84 -14.44
N GLU A 709 5.62 13.20 -13.29
CA GLU A 709 5.56 13.87 -11.99
C GLU A 709 6.95 14.09 -11.37
N MET A 710 7.93 13.23 -11.67
CA MET A 710 9.34 13.44 -11.29
C MET A 710 9.95 14.63 -12.04
N ASP A 711 9.72 14.74 -13.36
CA ASP A 711 10.20 15.84 -14.22
C ASP A 711 9.59 17.22 -13.88
N LYS A 712 8.47 17.25 -13.15
CA LYS A 712 7.84 18.51 -12.67
C LYS A 712 8.31 18.95 -11.30
N ASN A 713 8.98 18.08 -10.56
CA ASN A 713 9.51 18.35 -9.22
C ASN A 713 11.05 18.53 -9.19
N SER A 714 11.74 18.19 -10.28
CA SER A 714 13.08 18.72 -10.63
C SER A 714 12.98 20.13 -11.23
#